data_AF-H0TSR0-F1
#
_entry.id   AF-H0TSR0-F1
#
_cell.length_a   1.000
_cell.length_b   1.000
_cell.length_c   1.000
_cell.angle_alpha   90.00
_cell.angle_beta   90.00
_cell.angle_gamma   90.00
#
_symmetry.space_group_name_H-M   'P 1'
#
loop_
_entity.id
_entity.type
_entity.pdbx_description
1 polymer ?
#
loop_
_entity_poly.entity_id
_entity_poly.type
_entity_poly.pdbx_seq_one_letter_code
_entity_poly.pdbx_strand_id
1 'polypeptide(L)'
;MVPSSKKILLTAASVSLALTQGATADERFGEKHRGNPYVAGDMHNHNTCTDGSVAAGYSIDRSVGTGTAAAGGNNFNLDWFTLGNHGGSGNRDCRFSDTSANIPGDTTTTWSQTLGQTIDGITITSLKGTPNGSGTGQTMWRWQSIKEVEYPIIVNRTSMYDKVLVEGLEWIVPGHEHTDVAVISGQNPRGYGNADKMAEYEFRFDRADTDAIGPVDASNNQIWTGKDNVNNSGTAGHGKAVAGIQWLQANYPLTSYAIPTHTERQGPFNASGTAGYNIEHFRDFNNAGPTVAFGIESPGHMAQGSKSGGSGSYGSGAVGGGTYGMAGIYTAKVGGLWDGMLGEGRNTFVYVSSDWHNRGAFGARDAATTSDFIPGEYTKLYVPNKDDFRAQSIIDGMRSGNSYSVNGDIIGPDLKFRAKGEWDFDWKTMGETLEVYPGEKIVVEMQLTIPAKNNSPYSFNNPLLAQVGINQPLNKPSLDHVDLITSDITGVIQPGAPGYAVANAAGTAGAAIVYNTSAKIAKQINATKMKSEKQKDGSVRLSFTTTFTATKTPFYIRARGTNIPVATPNVTDSAGNPLLDLNNANVSCTDAACPAHLDVVNGVKKVTYDVQAYSNLWFYANPIFVRPFGTPKLLVEKNAELARKLAFEHNHWNNWDHWGHWGHWGHWAWND
;
A
#
# COMPACT_ATOMS: atom_id res chain seq x y z
N MET A 1 -52.84 -52.69 -19.17
CA MET A 1 -53.63 -51.45 -19.31
C MET A 1 -52.99 -50.36 -18.45
N VAL A 2 -52.58 -49.26 -19.08
CA VAL A 2 -52.34 -47.92 -18.47
C VAL A 2 -53.77 -47.32 -18.22
N PRO A 3 -54.06 -46.32 -17.33
CA PRO A 3 -53.20 -45.19 -16.94
C PRO A 3 -53.32 -44.61 -15.49
N SER A 4 -52.26 -43.94 -15.02
CA SER A 4 -52.15 -42.48 -14.72
C SER A 4 -52.64 -41.97 -13.36
N SER A 5 -51.71 -41.42 -12.55
CA SER A 5 -51.78 -40.01 -12.12
C SER A 5 -50.42 -39.49 -11.62
N LYS A 6 -50.16 -38.23 -11.96
CA LYS A 6 -48.86 -37.52 -11.98
C LYS A 6 -48.51 -36.91 -10.62
N LYS A 7 -47.25 -37.04 -10.18
CA LYS A 7 -46.61 -36.12 -9.23
C LYS A 7 -45.63 -35.22 -9.99
N ILE A 8 -45.77 -33.92 -9.78
CA ILE A 8 -44.91 -32.86 -10.30
C ILE A 8 -43.63 -32.83 -9.44
N LEU A 9 -42.49 -33.10 -10.07
CA LEU A 9 -41.15 -32.82 -9.56
C LEU A 9 -40.55 -31.79 -10.52
N LEU A 10 -40.36 -30.56 -10.04
CA LEU A 10 -39.47 -29.59 -10.70
C LEU A 10 -38.04 -29.94 -10.31
N THR A 11 -37.33 -30.64 -11.19
CA THR A 11 -35.88 -30.73 -11.17
C THR A 11 -35.31 -29.52 -11.93
N ALA A 12 -34.72 -28.58 -11.20
CA ALA A 12 -33.86 -27.57 -11.78
C ALA A 12 -32.55 -28.25 -12.20
N ALA A 13 -32.37 -28.43 -13.50
CA ALA A 13 -31.07 -28.76 -14.08
C ALA A 13 -30.22 -27.48 -14.11
N SER A 14 -29.37 -27.30 -13.11
CA SER A 14 -28.24 -26.39 -13.17
C SER A 14 -27.21 -26.99 -14.14
N VAL A 15 -27.16 -26.42 -15.34
CA VAL A 15 -26.14 -26.71 -16.34
C VAL A 15 -24.82 -26.11 -15.84
N SER A 16 -23.94 -26.98 -15.39
CA SER A 16 -22.52 -26.72 -15.20
C SER A 16 -21.90 -26.43 -16.57
N LEU A 17 -21.64 -25.16 -16.87
CA LEU A 17 -20.80 -24.79 -18.01
C LEU A 17 -19.38 -24.52 -17.48
N ALA A 18 -18.46 -25.37 -17.89
CA ALA A 18 -17.03 -25.27 -17.63
C ALA A 18 -16.48 -23.94 -18.18
N LEU A 19 -15.84 -23.18 -17.30
CA LEU A 19 -15.04 -22.00 -17.66
C LEU A 19 -13.62 -22.50 -17.98
N THR A 20 -13.19 -22.37 -19.22
CA THR A 20 -11.78 -22.51 -19.60
C THR A 20 -11.24 -21.17 -20.10
N GLN A 21 -10.25 -20.67 -19.34
CA GLN A 21 -9.02 -19.98 -19.75
C GLN A 21 -9.13 -18.70 -20.59
N GLY A 22 -8.96 -17.57 -19.88
CA GLY A 22 -8.71 -16.23 -20.44
C GLY A 22 -8.44 -15.16 -19.38
N ALA A 23 -7.88 -15.56 -18.23
CA ALA A 23 -7.24 -14.75 -17.18
C ALA A 23 -6.65 -15.78 -16.20
N THR A 24 -5.33 -15.74 -15.97
CA THR A 24 -4.56 -16.49 -14.94
C THR A 24 -5.12 -17.86 -14.55
N ALA A 25 -4.53 -18.93 -15.08
CA ALA A 25 -4.84 -20.30 -14.68
C ALA A 25 -4.71 -20.47 -13.15
N ASP A 26 -5.86 -20.61 -12.47
CA ASP A 26 -6.08 -21.12 -11.11
C ASP A 26 -4.97 -20.85 -10.07
N GLU A 27 -4.76 -19.58 -9.71
CA GLU A 27 -4.16 -19.24 -8.40
C GLU A 27 -5.22 -19.39 -7.31
N ARG A 28 -5.37 -20.60 -6.78
CA ARG A 28 -6.30 -20.82 -5.66
C ARG A 28 -5.55 -20.79 -4.33
N PHE A 29 -6.19 -20.10 -3.37
CA PHE A 29 -5.97 -20.12 -1.91
C PHE A 29 -4.86 -19.22 -1.35
N GLY A 30 -5.25 -18.43 -0.33
CA GLY A 30 -4.44 -18.09 0.84
C GLY A 30 -5.08 -18.73 2.09
N GLU A 31 -4.39 -18.72 3.23
CA GLU A 31 -4.91 -19.27 4.48
C GLU A 31 -6.37 -18.82 4.73
N LYS A 32 -7.29 -19.78 4.94
CA LYS A 32 -8.62 -19.46 5.47
C LYS A 32 -8.44 -18.91 6.88
N HIS A 33 -8.28 -17.60 7.03
CA HIS A 33 -8.56 -16.92 8.29
C HIS A 33 -10.06 -16.95 8.53
N ARG A 34 -10.56 -18.11 9.00
CA ARG A 34 -11.96 -18.33 9.32
C ARG A 34 -12.40 -17.26 10.32
N GLY A 35 -13.05 -16.20 9.82
CA GLY A 35 -13.64 -15.14 10.63
C GLY A 35 -13.04 -13.73 10.50
N ASN A 36 -11.90 -13.54 9.83
CA ASN A 36 -11.33 -12.20 9.63
C ASN A 36 -11.75 -11.60 8.27
N PRO A 37 -12.41 -10.43 8.24
CA PRO A 37 -12.87 -9.80 7.00
C PRO A 37 -11.76 -9.17 6.16
N TYR A 38 -10.54 -9.02 6.71
CA TYR A 38 -9.38 -8.49 6.00
C TYR A 38 -8.14 -9.37 6.19
N VAL A 39 -7.20 -9.23 5.27
CA VAL A 39 -5.89 -9.89 5.25
C VAL A 39 -4.79 -8.84 5.25
N ALA A 40 -3.71 -9.10 5.98
CA ALA A 40 -2.59 -8.18 6.17
C ALA A 40 -1.54 -8.31 5.07
N GLY A 41 -0.96 -7.21 4.63
CA GLY A 41 0.21 -7.26 3.75
C GLY A 41 1.02 -5.98 3.73
N ASP A 42 1.98 -5.99 2.81
CA ASP A 42 2.96 -4.93 2.55
C ASP A 42 3.19 -4.83 1.04
N MET A 43 3.33 -3.59 0.54
CA MET A 43 3.48 -3.33 -0.90
C MET A 43 4.85 -2.78 -1.31
N HIS A 44 5.70 -2.42 -0.35
CA HIS A 44 6.89 -1.62 -0.61
C HIS A 44 7.99 -1.92 0.40
N ASN A 45 9.07 -2.48 -0.14
CA ASN A 45 10.22 -3.00 0.59
C ASN A 45 11.39 -3.23 -0.39
N HIS A 46 12.58 -3.26 0.18
CA HIS A 46 13.84 -3.39 -0.53
C HIS A 46 14.67 -4.54 0.01
N ASN A 47 15.45 -5.11 -0.89
CA ASN A 47 16.39 -6.16 -0.59
C ASN A 47 17.69 -5.88 -1.35
N THR A 48 18.64 -6.83 -1.30
CA THR A 48 19.94 -6.64 -1.95
C THR A 48 19.87 -6.52 -3.47
N CYS A 49 18.70 -6.70 -4.10
CA CYS A 49 18.58 -6.41 -5.52
C CYS A 49 18.74 -4.89 -5.77
N THR A 50 18.47 -4.02 -4.79
CA THR A 50 18.58 -2.55 -4.88
C THR A 50 19.53 -1.99 -3.85
N ASP A 51 18.99 -1.46 -2.75
CA ASP A 51 19.63 -0.74 -1.66
C ASP A 51 19.21 -1.30 -0.28
N GLY A 52 18.39 -2.36 -0.26
CA GLY A 52 18.14 -3.15 0.93
C GLY A 52 19.36 -3.99 1.35
N SER A 53 19.34 -4.53 2.57
CA SER A 53 20.48 -5.24 3.18
C SER A 53 20.35 -6.77 3.17
N VAL A 54 19.15 -7.31 2.99
CA VAL A 54 18.91 -8.76 3.06
C VAL A 54 18.63 -9.36 1.68
N ALA A 55 18.90 -10.66 1.50
CA ALA A 55 18.52 -11.38 0.28
C ALA A 55 17.00 -11.29 0.03
N ALA A 56 16.58 -11.29 -1.23
CA ALA A 56 15.16 -11.25 -1.60
C ALA A 56 14.36 -12.39 -0.97
N GLY A 57 14.92 -13.61 -0.99
CA GLY A 57 14.32 -14.77 -0.34
C GLY A 57 14.15 -14.60 1.17
N TYR A 58 15.18 -14.09 1.86
CA TYR A 58 15.10 -13.84 3.30
C TYR A 58 14.05 -12.77 3.63
N SER A 59 13.96 -11.69 2.85
CA SER A 59 12.90 -10.67 3.04
C SER A 59 11.49 -11.28 3.00
N ILE A 60 11.22 -12.13 1.99
CA ILE A 60 9.94 -12.84 1.87
C ILE A 60 9.71 -13.76 3.08
N ASP A 61 10.67 -14.61 3.41
CA ASP A 61 10.54 -15.59 4.51
C ASP A 61 10.22 -14.92 5.85
N ARG A 62 10.87 -13.78 6.13
CA ARG A 62 10.66 -12.99 7.36
C ARG A 62 9.27 -12.36 7.41
N SER A 63 8.76 -11.95 6.25
CA SER A 63 7.50 -11.21 6.12
C SER A 63 6.29 -12.14 6.20
N VAL A 64 6.30 -13.25 5.46
CA VAL A 64 5.11 -14.13 5.30
C VAL A 64 5.16 -15.40 6.14
N GLY A 65 6.34 -15.79 6.63
CA GLY A 65 6.51 -16.96 7.48
C GLY A 65 5.87 -16.79 8.87
N THR A 66 5.76 -17.90 9.60
CA THR A 66 5.40 -17.91 11.03
C THR A 66 6.62 -18.31 11.88
N GLY A 67 6.56 -18.06 13.19
CA GLY A 67 7.62 -18.47 14.11
C GLY A 67 8.92 -17.70 13.91
N THR A 68 10.03 -18.42 13.68
CA THR A 68 11.38 -17.84 13.50
C THR A 68 11.95 -18.31 12.16
N ALA A 69 12.58 -17.43 11.40
CA ALA A 69 13.25 -17.80 10.15
C ALA A 69 14.44 -18.75 10.42
N ALA A 70 14.77 -19.58 9.42
CA ALA A 70 15.87 -20.55 9.53
C ALA A 70 17.21 -19.87 9.85
N ALA A 71 17.50 -18.71 9.26
CA ALA A 71 18.70 -17.93 9.56
C ALA A 71 18.58 -17.05 10.84
N GLY A 72 17.41 -17.06 11.51
CA GLY A 72 17.08 -16.34 12.74
C GLY A 72 16.19 -15.11 12.55
N GLY A 73 15.61 -14.62 13.65
CA GLY A 73 14.63 -13.50 13.68
C GLY A 73 13.16 -13.97 13.65
N ASN A 74 12.25 -13.23 14.30
CA ASN A 74 10.80 -13.56 14.41
C ASN A 74 10.02 -13.20 13.15
N ASN A 75 9.33 -14.14 12.52
CA ASN A 75 8.54 -13.89 11.30
C ASN A 75 7.18 -13.26 11.63
N PHE A 76 6.59 -12.54 10.67
CA PHE A 76 5.45 -11.64 10.93
C PHE A 76 4.12 -12.04 10.30
N ASN A 77 4.08 -13.17 9.58
CA ASN A 77 2.86 -13.81 9.08
C ASN A 77 1.94 -12.88 8.28
N LEU A 78 2.50 -12.09 7.36
CA LEU A 78 1.70 -11.40 6.36
C LEU A 78 0.97 -12.41 5.47
N ASP A 79 -0.22 -12.03 5.03
CA ASP A 79 -1.09 -12.84 4.15
C ASP A 79 -0.74 -12.63 2.68
N TRP A 80 -0.26 -11.43 2.37
CA TRP A 80 0.22 -11.07 1.05
C TRP A 80 1.41 -10.12 1.11
N PHE A 81 2.20 -10.11 0.04
CA PHE A 81 3.45 -9.37 -0.02
C PHE A 81 3.76 -9.01 -1.47
N THR A 82 4.08 -7.73 -1.72
CA THR A 82 4.64 -7.31 -3.01
C THR A 82 6.14 -7.05 -2.86
N LEU A 83 6.98 -7.67 -3.69
CA LEU A 83 8.40 -7.37 -3.75
C LEU A 83 8.59 -6.06 -4.55
N GLY A 84 9.03 -4.99 -3.88
CA GLY A 84 8.91 -3.62 -4.39
C GLY A 84 10.24 -2.89 -4.58
N ASN A 85 11.26 -3.56 -5.13
CA ASN A 85 12.58 -2.97 -5.31
C ASN A 85 12.57 -1.75 -6.28
N HIS A 86 13.43 -0.76 -6.06
CA HIS A 86 13.81 0.31 -7.00
C HIS A 86 14.16 -0.12 -8.44
N GLY A 87 13.79 0.68 -9.43
CA GLY A 87 14.27 0.58 -10.83
C GLY A 87 15.76 0.85 -11.04
N GLY A 88 16.24 0.67 -12.28
CA GLY A 88 17.63 0.93 -12.67
C GLY A 88 18.51 -0.32 -12.71
N SER A 89 19.72 -0.29 -12.15
CA SER A 89 20.63 -1.45 -12.14
C SER A 89 21.46 -1.54 -10.86
N GLY A 90 21.93 -2.74 -10.54
CA GLY A 90 22.73 -3.01 -9.35
C GLY A 90 23.81 -4.06 -9.59
N ASN A 91 24.91 -3.98 -8.83
CA ASN A 91 26.04 -4.91 -8.94
C ASN A 91 25.94 -6.12 -7.99
N ARG A 92 25.04 -6.08 -7.00
CA ARG A 92 24.84 -7.12 -5.99
C ARG A 92 23.99 -8.26 -6.54
N ASP A 93 24.37 -9.49 -6.21
CA ASP A 93 23.57 -10.68 -6.44
C ASP A 93 22.58 -10.87 -5.29
N CYS A 94 21.31 -10.62 -5.55
CA CYS A 94 20.31 -10.51 -4.49
C CYS A 94 19.77 -11.82 -3.93
N ARG A 95 20.40 -12.93 -4.32
CA ARG A 95 20.27 -14.21 -3.64
C ARG A 95 21.04 -14.23 -2.32
N PHE A 96 21.92 -13.26 -2.07
CA PHE A 96 22.71 -13.13 -0.85
C PHE A 96 22.38 -11.84 -0.09
N SER A 97 22.46 -11.90 1.24
CA SER A 97 22.39 -10.71 2.08
C SER A 97 23.74 -9.98 2.10
N ASP A 98 23.71 -8.70 2.43
CA ASP A 98 24.92 -7.94 2.71
C ASP A 98 25.56 -8.32 4.04
N THR A 99 26.86 -8.08 4.14
CA THR A 99 27.60 -8.23 5.39
C THR A 99 26.98 -7.40 6.52
N SER A 100 26.40 -6.23 6.21
CA SER A 100 25.72 -5.35 7.17
C SER A 100 24.46 -5.97 7.78
N ALA A 101 23.79 -6.90 7.09
CA ALA A 101 22.61 -7.58 7.63
C ALA A 101 22.95 -8.55 8.77
N ASN A 102 24.24 -8.89 8.95
CA ASN A 102 24.73 -9.77 10.01
C ASN A 102 23.99 -11.12 10.05
N ILE A 103 23.79 -11.69 8.86
CA ILE A 103 23.23 -13.03 8.65
C ILE A 103 24.41 -14.03 8.58
N PRO A 104 24.46 -15.08 9.44
CA PRO A 104 25.57 -16.01 9.45
C PRO A 104 25.72 -16.74 8.11
N GLY A 105 26.92 -16.67 7.53
CA GLY A 105 27.22 -17.31 6.25
C GLY A 105 26.98 -16.44 5.03
N ASP A 106 26.21 -15.35 5.17
CA ASP A 106 26.01 -14.38 4.10
C ASP A 106 27.09 -13.29 4.15
N THR A 107 27.57 -12.91 2.97
CA THR A 107 28.45 -11.76 2.79
C THR A 107 28.05 -11.05 1.49
N THR A 108 28.33 -9.74 1.41
CA THR A 108 28.05 -8.97 0.20
C THR A 108 28.68 -9.64 -1.03
N THR A 109 27.81 -10.14 -1.91
CA THR A 109 28.17 -10.92 -3.09
C THR A 109 27.69 -10.19 -4.35
N THR A 110 28.52 -10.18 -5.37
CA THR A 110 28.30 -9.44 -6.62
C THR A 110 28.15 -10.39 -7.80
N TRP A 111 27.55 -9.92 -8.89
CA TRP A 111 27.39 -10.73 -10.11
C TRP A 111 28.73 -11.25 -10.65
N SER A 112 29.80 -10.46 -10.52
CA SER A 112 31.14 -10.86 -10.96
C SER A 112 31.66 -12.15 -10.30
N GLN A 113 31.12 -12.51 -9.13
CA GLN A 113 31.51 -13.69 -8.36
C GLN A 113 30.61 -14.90 -8.66
N THR A 114 29.40 -14.69 -9.19
CA THR A 114 28.35 -15.72 -9.28
C THR A 114 27.90 -16.04 -10.70
N LEU A 115 28.28 -15.25 -11.70
CA LEU A 115 27.96 -15.52 -13.10
C LEU A 115 28.37 -16.93 -13.53
N GLY A 116 27.45 -17.62 -14.21
CA GLY A 116 27.60 -19.01 -14.65
C GLY A 116 27.32 -20.06 -13.57
N GLN A 117 27.10 -19.67 -12.31
CA GLN A 117 26.76 -20.59 -11.23
C GLN A 117 25.26 -20.75 -11.07
N THR A 118 24.82 -21.95 -10.68
CA THR A 118 23.45 -22.23 -10.26
C THR A 118 23.34 -22.04 -8.74
N ILE A 119 22.56 -21.06 -8.31
CA ILE A 119 22.33 -20.73 -6.90
C ILE A 119 20.81 -20.63 -6.70
N ASP A 120 20.28 -21.30 -5.68
CA ASP A 120 18.83 -21.44 -5.41
C ASP A 120 18.02 -21.94 -6.62
N GLY A 121 18.63 -22.79 -7.46
CA GLY A 121 18.00 -23.30 -8.68
C GLY A 121 17.96 -22.32 -9.84
N ILE A 122 18.55 -21.13 -9.69
CA ILE A 122 18.60 -20.07 -10.71
C ILE A 122 20.02 -19.99 -11.27
N THR A 123 20.16 -20.02 -12.60
CA THR A 123 21.46 -19.86 -13.29
C THR A 123 21.45 -18.59 -14.11
N ILE A 124 22.31 -17.63 -13.75
CA ILE A 124 22.51 -16.42 -14.54
C ILE A 124 23.79 -16.58 -15.37
N THR A 125 23.63 -16.79 -16.67
CA THR A 125 24.77 -17.04 -17.59
C THR A 125 25.38 -15.75 -18.14
N SER A 126 24.63 -14.66 -18.16
CA SER A 126 25.07 -13.37 -18.67
C SER A 126 24.26 -12.23 -18.08
N LEU A 127 24.88 -11.05 -17.96
CA LEU A 127 24.19 -9.79 -17.71
C LEU A 127 23.78 -9.20 -19.07
N LYS A 128 22.54 -8.75 -19.19
CA LYS A 128 21.94 -8.26 -20.44
C LYS A 128 21.87 -6.73 -20.44
N GLY A 129 21.39 -6.15 -21.54
CA GLY A 129 21.28 -4.70 -21.72
C GLY A 129 22.63 -4.00 -21.88
N THR A 130 22.61 -2.68 -22.11
CA THR A 130 23.83 -1.87 -22.22
C THR A 130 23.66 -0.46 -21.63
N PRO A 131 24.68 0.08 -20.93
CA PRO A 131 25.90 -0.58 -20.48
C PRO A 131 25.64 -1.48 -19.25
N ASN A 132 26.35 -2.60 -19.13
CA ASN A 132 26.26 -3.52 -17.98
C ASN A 132 27.62 -3.79 -17.29
N GLY A 133 28.64 -3.01 -17.64
CA GLY A 133 29.96 -3.01 -16.99
C GLY A 133 30.84 -4.25 -17.24
N SER A 134 31.99 -4.29 -16.56
CA SER A 134 32.95 -5.41 -16.61
C SER A 134 33.63 -5.59 -15.24
N GLY A 135 34.05 -6.83 -14.91
CA GLY A 135 34.67 -7.14 -13.62
C GLY A 135 33.78 -6.74 -12.43
N THR A 136 34.36 -6.07 -11.43
CA THR A 136 33.62 -5.63 -10.23
C THR A 136 32.60 -4.51 -10.48
N GLY A 137 32.64 -3.87 -11.66
CA GLY A 137 31.66 -2.86 -12.09
C GLY A 137 30.48 -3.43 -12.87
N GLN A 138 30.34 -4.76 -12.94
CA GLN A 138 29.22 -5.43 -13.59
C GLN A 138 27.90 -5.16 -12.86
N THR A 139 26.88 -4.75 -13.61
CA THR A 139 25.53 -4.50 -13.09
C THR A 139 24.49 -5.27 -13.87
N MET A 140 23.45 -5.74 -13.17
CA MET A 140 22.24 -6.30 -13.77
C MET A 140 21.16 -5.21 -13.81
N TRP A 141 20.53 -5.02 -14.97
CA TRP A 141 19.35 -4.16 -15.09
C TRP A 141 18.16 -4.78 -14.36
N ARG A 142 17.33 -3.92 -13.75
CA ARG A 142 16.17 -4.34 -12.97
C ARG A 142 15.18 -5.13 -13.81
N TRP A 143 14.91 -4.74 -15.05
CA TRP A 143 14.05 -5.55 -15.93
C TRP A 143 14.57 -6.99 -16.09
N GLN A 144 15.89 -7.21 -16.05
CA GLN A 144 16.48 -8.55 -16.09
C GLN A 144 16.32 -9.24 -14.73
N SER A 145 16.62 -8.57 -13.61
CA SER A 145 16.52 -9.17 -12.27
C SER A 145 15.08 -9.56 -11.94
N ILE A 146 14.10 -8.71 -12.29
CA ILE A 146 12.66 -9.00 -12.19
C ILE A 146 12.34 -10.35 -12.83
N LYS A 147 12.82 -10.56 -14.07
CA LYS A 147 12.49 -11.76 -14.86
C LYS A 147 13.25 -13.00 -14.43
N GLU A 148 14.54 -12.86 -14.15
CA GLU A 148 15.47 -13.99 -14.07
C GLU A 148 15.86 -14.34 -12.62
N VAL A 149 15.56 -13.47 -11.66
CA VAL A 149 15.96 -13.65 -10.26
C VAL A 149 14.77 -13.48 -9.31
N GLU A 150 14.16 -12.30 -9.27
CA GLU A 150 13.12 -11.92 -8.31
C GLU A 150 11.85 -12.76 -8.49
N TYR A 151 11.30 -12.82 -9.70
CA TYR A 151 10.11 -13.62 -9.96
C TYR A 151 10.32 -15.13 -9.74
N PRO A 152 11.44 -15.76 -10.19
CA PRO A 152 11.75 -17.14 -9.78
C PRO A 152 11.89 -17.35 -8.27
N ILE A 153 12.44 -16.37 -7.54
CA ILE A 153 12.48 -16.41 -6.06
C ILE A 153 11.06 -16.42 -5.51
N ILE A 154 10.18 -15.55 -6.01
CA ILE A 154 8.75 -15.53 -5.64
C ILE A 154 8.11 -16.89 -5.90
N VAL A 155 8.24 -17.45 -7.12
CA VAL A 155 7.72 -18.79 -7.47
C VAL A 155 8.18 -19.85 -6.46
N ASN A 156 9.48 -19.87 -6.14
CA ASN A 156 10.03 -20.82 -5.18
C ASN A 156 9.37 -20.67 -3.80
N ARG A 157 9.22 -19.44 -3.28
CA ARG A 157 8.65 -19.20 -1.94
C ARG A 157 7.13 -19.38 -1.92
N THR A 158 6.42 -19.10 -3.01
CA THR A 158 4.99 -19.37 -3.11
C THR A 158 4.67 -20.87 -2.97
N SER A 159 5.60 -21.77 -3.33
CA SER A 159 5.45 -23.20 -3.07
C SER A 159 5.63 -23.60 -1.59
N MET A 160 6.29 -22.73 -0.79
CA MET A 160 6.60 -22.97 0.62
C MET A 160 5.54 -22.38 1.56
N TYR A 161 4.86 -21.32 1.13
CA TYR A 161 3.92 -20.56 1.94
C TYR A 161 2.53 -20.53 1.30
N ASP A 162 1.49 -20.76 2.10
CA ASP A 162 0.10 -20.60 1.65
C ASP A 162 -0.34 -19.12 1.64
N LYS A 163 0.43 -18.28 0.94
CA LYS A 163 0.36 -16.81 0.93
C LYS A 163 0.38 -16.29 -0.51
N VAL A 164 -0.05 -15.04 -0.72
CA VAL A 164 -0.05 -14.40 -2.05
C VAL A 164 1.16 -13.49 -2.21
N LEU A 165 2.04 -13.82 -3.14
CA LEU A 165 3.27 -13.06 -3.42
C LEU A 165 3.18 -12.45 -4.82
N VAL A 166 3.55 -11.18 -4.96
CA VAL A 166 3.48 -10.43 -6.21
C VAL A 166 4.80 -9.72 -6.45
N GLU A 167 5.24 -9.67 -7.71
CA GLU A 167 6.32 -8.79 -8.14
C GLU A 167 5.77 -7.38 -8.41
N GLY A 168 6.37 -6.38 -7.77
CA GLY A 168 6.13 -4.97 -8.00
C GLY A 168 7.43 -4.23 -8.31
N LEU A 169 7.40 -2.92 -8.11
CA LEU A 169 8.51 -2.01 -8.39
C LEU A 169 8.29 -0.73 -7.59
N GLU A 170 9.29 -0.27 -6.85
CA GLU A 170 9.36 1.14 -6.48
C GLU A 170 9.88 1.91 -7.71
N TRP A 171 8.94 2.45 -8.48
CA TRP A 171 9.26 3.17 -9.70
C TRP A 171 9.97 4.48 -9.35
N ILE A 172 11.19 4.65 -9.86
CA ILE A 172 11.92 5.91 -9.77
C ILE A 172 11.35 6.87 -10.81
N VAL A 173 10.37 7.67 -10.38
CA VAL A 173 9.46 8.39 -11.27
C VAL A 173 10.17 9.56 -11.96
N PRO A 174 10.15 9.66 -13.30
CA PRO A 174 10.58 10.86 -14.00
C PRO A 174 9.97 12.14 -13.41
N GLY A 175 10.81 13.10 -13.01
CA GLY A 175 10.39 14.38 -12.43
C GLY A 175 9.90 14.39 -10.98
N HIS A 176 9.65 13.24 -10.34
CA HIS A 176 9.10 13.18 -8.99
C HIS A 176 9.98 12.41 -8.02
N GLU A 177 9.46 12.07 -6.83
CA GLU A 177 10.07 11.06 -5.95
C GLU A 177 9.75 9.65 -6.50
N HIS A 178 9.23 8.73 -5.70
CA HIS A 178 8.94 7.36 -6.13
C HIS A 178 7.44 7.06 -6.14
N THR A 179 7.07 5.94 -6.74
CA THR A 179 5.70 5.44 -6.82
C THR A 179 5.74 3.91 -6.77
N ASP A 180 4.93 3.30 -5.90
CA ASP A 180 4.73 1.85 -5.90
C ASP A 180 3.91 1.46 -7.11
N VAL A 181 4.46 0.59 -7.95
CA VAL A 181 3.81 0.06 -9.15
C VAL A 181 3.83 -1.46 -9.11
N ALA A 182 2.70 -2.08 -9.46
CA ALA A 182 2.68 -3.48 -9.81
C ALA A 182 1.91 -3.69 -11.10
N VAL A 183 2.38 -4.63 -11.94
CA VAL A 183 1.67 -5.14 -13.12
C VAL A 183 1.59 -6.66 -12.99
N ILE A 184 0.44 -7.15 -12.51
CA ILE A 184 0.25 -8.58 -12.22
C ILE A 184 -0.14 -9.41 -13.45
N SER A 185 -0.40 -8.75 -14.58
CA SER A 185 -0.67 -9.45 -15.83
C SER A 185 0.51 -10.34 -16.23
N GLY A 186 0.26 -11.65 -16.31
CA GLY A 186 1.26 -12.67 -16.61
C GLY A 186 1.87 -13.33 -15.38
N GLN A 187 1.75 -12.71 -14.20
CA GLN A 187 2.20 -13.29 -12.95
C GLN A 187 1.24 -14.42 -12.52
N ASN A 188 1.83 -15.58 -12.26
CA ASN A 188 1.18 -16.76 -11.71
C ASN A 188 2.22 -17.65 -11.02
N PRO A 189 2.76 -17.22 -9.86
CA PRO A 189 3.84 -17.94 -9.17
C PRO A 189 3.51 -19.36 -8.71
N ARG A 190 2.24 -19.77 -8.63
CA ARG A 190 1.84 -21.16 -8.30
C ARG A 190 1.77 -22.10 -9.51
N GLY A 191 2.00 -21.59 -10.72
CA GLY A 191 1.86 -22.37 -11.95
C GLY A 191 2.87 -21.94 -13.01
N TYR A 192 2.35 -21.54 -14.16
CA TYR A 192 3.15 -21.00 -15.27
C TYR A 192 2.90 -19.49 -15.34
N GLY A 193 3.94 -18.69 -15.17
CA GLY A 193 3.84 -17.24 -15.24
C GLY A 193 5.21 -16.57 -15.35
N ASN A 194 5.20 -15.26 -15.49
CA ASN A 194 6.38 -14.39 -15.51
C ASN A 194 5.99 -12.98 -15.03
N ALA A 195 7.00 -12.16 -14.74
CA ALA A 195 6.83 -10.74 -14.45
C ALA A 195 7.22 -9.84 -15.65
N ASP A 196 7.08 -10.33 -16.89
CA ASP A 196 7.56 -9.61 -18.09
C ASP A 196 6.90 -8.25 -18.26
N LYS A 197 5.65 -8.09 -17.81
CA LYS A 197 4.92 -6.81 -17.91
C LYS A 197 5.33 -5.80 -16.86
N MET A 198 5.76 -6.27 -15.69
CA MET A 198 6.39 -5.41 -14.69
C MET A 198 7.79 -4.97 -15.18
N ALA A 199 8.58 -5.90 -15.70
CA ALA A 199 9.89 -5.63 -16.29
C ALA A 199 9.83 -4.69 -17.51
N GLU A 200 8.81 -4.85 -18.37
CA GLU A 200 8.61 -3.96 -19.51
C GLU A 200 8.26 -2.53 -19.05
N TYR A 201 7.44 -2.38 -18.01
CA TYR A 201 7.12 -1.06 -17.47
C TYR A 201 8.35 -0.39 -16.86
N GLU A 202 9.12 -1.13 -16.05
CA GLU A 202 10.38 -0.65 -15.47
C GLU A 202 11.32 -0.15 -16.57
N PHE A 203 11.60 -0.99 -17.56
CA PHE A 203 12.46 -0.63 -18.68
C PHE A 203 12.00 0.63 -19.41
N ARG A 204 10.69 0.80 -19.64
CA ARG A 204 10.17 1.91 -20.45
C ARG A 204 10.13 3.24 -19.70
N PHE A 205 9.75 3.20 -18.43
CA PHE A 205 9.28 4.39 -17.72
C PHE A 205 10.13 4.77 -16.52
N ASP A 206 10.94 3.85 -15.98
CA ASP A 206 11.87 4.19 -14.90
C ASP A 206 12.92 5.20 -15.37
N ARG A 207 13.22 6.21 -14.53
CA ARG A 207 14.20 7.24 -14.89
C ARG A 207 15.64 6.78 -14.69
N ALA A 208 15.87 5.84 -13.79
CA ALA A 208 17.18 5.29 -13.48
C ALA A 208 17.56 4.14 -14.42
N ASP A 209 16.59 3.54 -15.11
CA ASP A 209 16.90 2.64 -16.21
C ASP A 209 17.39 3.43 -17.43
N THR A 210 18.71 3.37 -17.66
CA THR A 210 19.38 3.98 -18.82
C THR A 210 19.75 2.96 -19.91
N ASP A 211 19.27 1.72 -19.80
CA ASP A 211 19.41 0.72 -20.85
C ASP A 211 18.71 1.19 -22.12
N ALA A 212 19.45 1.24 -23.22
CA ALA A 212 18.93 1.64 -24.52
C ALA A 212 18.33 0.46 -25.30
N ILE A 213 18.68 -0.78 -24.95
CA ILE A 213 18.40 -1.97 -25.77
C ILE A 213 17.34 -2.86 -25.13
N GLY A 214 17.37 -3.07 -23.82
CA GLY A 214 16.44 -3.99 -23.16
C GLY A 214 16.61 -5.43 -23.67
N PRO A 215 15.56 -6.27 -23.59
CA PRO A 215 15.62 -7.63 -24.13
C PRO A 215 15.57 -7.63 -25.66
N VAL A 216 16.34 -8.53 -26.26
CA VAL A 216 16.41 -8.74 -27.72
C VAL A 216 15.95 -10.14 -28.12
N ASP A 217 15.43 -10.27 -29.34
CA ASP A 217 15.10 -11.55 -29.95
C ASP A 217 16.34 -12.31 -30.45
N ALA A 218 16.15 -13.51 -31.03
CA ALA A 218 17.25 -14.32 -31.57
C ALA A 218 18.00 -13.67 -32.76
N SER A 219 17.42 -12.64 -33.37
CA SER A 219 18.01 -11.84 -34.46
C SER A 219 18.59 -10.51 -33.96
N ASN A 220 18.70 -10.32 -32.64
CA ASN A 220 19.20 -9.12 -31.99
C ASN A 220 18.33 -7.87 -32.22
N ASN A 221 17.04 -8.03 -32.49
CA ASN A 221 16.09 -6.92 -32.52
C ASN A 221 15.52 -6.66 -31.12
N GLN A 222 15.38 -5.38 -30.77
CA GLN A 222 14.76 -4.97 -29.51
C GLN A 222 13.29 -5.43 -29.45
N ILE A 223 12.92 -6.12 -28.36
CA ILE A 223 11.55 -6.61 -28.13
C ILE A 223 10.67 -5.47 -27.59
N TRP A 224 11.18 -4.67 -26.65
CA TRP A 224 10.45 -3.54 -26.06
C TRP A 224 10.93 -2.23 -26.68
N THR A 225 10.16 -1.69 -27.62
CA THR A 225 10.51 -0.47 -28.36
C THR A 225 9.79 0.76 -27.83
N GLY A 226 10.33 1.96 -28.01
CA GLY A 226 9.66 3.23 -27.68
C GLY A 226 9.95 3.78 -26.28
N LYS A 227 11.11 3.44 -25.70
CA LYS A 227 11.62 4.06 -24.47
C LYS A 227 12.02 5.52 -24.71
N ASP A 228 11.69 6.39 -23.75
CA ASP A 228 12.17 7.77 -23.69
C ASP A 228 13.29 7.90 -22.64
N ASN A 229 14.52 8.18 -23.10
CA ASN A 229 15.70 8.31 -22.25
C ASN A 229 16.05 9.77 -21.89
N VAL A 230 15.26 10.74 -22.33
CA VAL A 230 15.63 12.17 -22.24
C VAL A 230 14.79 12.90 -21.20
N ASN A 231 13.48 12.66 -21.17
CA ASN A 231 12.56 13.44 -20.33
C ASN A 231 12.45 12.86 -18.91
N ASN A 232 13.53 12.93 -18.13
CA ASN A 232 13.62 12.29 -16.82
C ASN A 232 13.47 13.24 -15.60
N SER A 233 13.41 14.56 -15.82
CA SER A 233 13.41 15.54 -14.72
C SER A 233 12.40 16.67 -14.92
N GLY A 234 11.98 17.27 -13.81
CA GLY A 234 11.12 18.43 -13.76
C GLY A 234 9.78 18.23 -14.44
N THR A 235 9.25 19.30 -15.04
CA THR A 235 7.98 19.26 -15.78
C THR A 235 8.00 18.30 -16.97
N ALA A 236 9.14 18.15 -17.66
CA ALA A 236 9.27 17.17 -18.75
C ALA A 236 9.20 15.72 -18.21
N GLY A 237 9.88 15.48 -17.08
CA GLY A 237 9.78 14.25 -16.31
C GLY A 237 8.36 13.93 -15.90
N HIS A 238 7.64 14.89 -15.32
CA HIS A 238 6.23 14.71 -14.97
C HIS A 238 5.39 14.27 -16.19
N GLY A 239 5.62 14.86 -17.37
CA GLY A 239 4.97 14.45 -18.60
C GLY A 239 5.23 12.98 -18.98
N LYS A 240 6.49 12.52 -18.87
CA LYS A 240 6.84 11.09 -19.04
C LYS A 240 6.16 10.22 -17.99
N ALA A 241 6.07 10.68 -16.75
CA ALA A 241 5.39 9.94 -15.69
C ALA A 241 3.89 9.76 -15.98
N VAL A 242 3.20 10.82 -16.39
CA VAL A 242 1.81 10.76 -16.82
C VAL A 242 1.62 9.78 -18.00
N ALA A 243 2.55 9.76 -18.96
CA ALA A 243 2.52 8.78 -20.05
C ALA A 243 2.67 7.33 -19.57
N GLY A 244 3.47 7.07 -18.53
CA GLY A 244 3.56 5.76 -17.87
C GLY A 244 2.22 5.33 -17.27
N ILE A 245 1.53 6.24 -16.55
CA ILE A 245 0.20 5.99 -16.01
C ILE A 245 -0.83 5.72 -17.13
N GLN A 246 -0.79 6.49 -18.22
CA GLN A 246 -1.66 6.26 -19.38
C GLN A 246 -1.42 4.90 -20.03
N TRP A 247 -0.15 4.48 -20.12
CA TRP A 247 0.20 3.16 -20.64
C TRP A 247 -0.37 2.05 -19.77
N LEU A 248 -0.28 2.17 -18.44
CA LEU A 248 -0.89 1.21 -17.52
C LEU A 248 -2.42 1.20 -17.67
N GLN A 249 -3.06 2.36 -17.74
CA GLN A 249 -4.51 2.46 -17.92
C GLN A 249 -4.98 1.86 -19.25
N ALA A 250 -4.19 1.99 -20.33
CA ALA A 250 -4.54 1.47 -21.64
C ALA A 250 -4.32 -0.06 -21.75
N ASN A 251 -3.27 -0.59 -21.13
CA ASN A 251 -2.85 -1.99 -21.32
C ASN A 251 -3.22 -2.90 -20.16
N TYR A 252 -3.22 -2.39 -18.93
CA TYR A 252 -3.41 -3.16 -17.70
C TYR A 252 -4.39 -2.49 -16.71
N PRO A 253 -5.53 -1.93 -17.17
CA PRO A 253 -6.37 -1.06 -16.35
C PRO A 253 -6.88 -1.69 -15.04
N LEU A 254 -7.00 -3.01 -15.01
CA LEU A 254 -7.53 -3.76 -13.88
C LEU A 254 -6.47 -4.60 -13.16
N THR A 255 -5.32 -4.81 -13.78
CA THR A 255 -4.22 -5.68 -13.33
C THR A 255 -2.97 -4.89 -12.99
N SER A 256 -3.10 -3.58 -12.77
CA SER A 256 -2.02 -2.75 -12.25
C SER A 256 -2.51 -1.71 -11.24
N TYR A 257 -1.55 -1.19 -10.47
CA TYR A 257 -1.70 0.04 -9.68
C TYR A 257 -0.44 0.90 -9.81
N ALA A 258 -0.58 2.19 -9.51
CA ALA A 258 0.52 3.14 -9.38
C ALA A 258 0.20 4.13 -8.25
N ILE A 259 0.87 4.00 -7.11
CA ILE A 259 0.61 4.74 -5.87
C ILE A 259 1.85 5.57 -5.50
N PRO A 260 1.83 6.90 -5.62
CA PRO A 260 2.95 7.73 -5.19
C PRO A 260 3.31 7.47 -3.72
N THR A 261 4.59 7.24 -3.46
CA THR A 261 5.13 6.87 -2.13
C THR A 261 6.03 7.96 -1.54
N HIS A 262 6.15 7.91 -0.20
CA HIS A 262 6.89 8.83 0.67
C HIS A 262 6.85 10.27 0.15
N THR A 263 5.62 10.70 -0.14
CA THR A 263 5.31 11.74 -1.12
C THR A 263 5.76 13.15 -0.73
N GLU A 264 6.14 13.34 0.53
CA GLU A 264 6.62 14.60 1.09
C GLU A 264 8.13 14.60 1.36
N ARG A 265 8.81 13.44 1.26
CA ARG A 265 10.19 13.21 1.74
C ARG A 265 11.19 14.21 1.16
N GLN A 266 11.18 14.42 -0.15
CA GLN A 266 12.08 15.37 -0.84
C GLN A 266 11.56 16.81 -0.91
N GLY A 267 10.51 17.15 -0.15
CA GLY A 267 9.91 18.47 -0.22
C GLY A 267 8.90 18.63 -1.37
N PRO A 268 8.50 19.89 -1.70
CA PRO A 268 7.52 20.16 -2.74
C PRO A 268 8.09 19.88 -4.13
N PHE A 269 7.22 19.77 -5.13
CA PHE A 269 7.65 19.51 -6.50
C PHE A 269 8.69 20.51 -7.01
N ASN A 270 9.77 19.99 -7.61
CA ASN A 270 10.81 20.78 -8.27
C ASN A 270 10.66 20.72 -9.80
N ALA A 271 10.24 21.83 -10.41
CA ALA A 271 10.00 21.94 -11.85
C ALA A 271 11.25 21.73 -12.73
N SER A 272 12.45 21.65 -12.16
CA SER A 272 13.70 21.34 -12.87
C SER A 272 14.46 20.13 -12.29
N GLY A 273 13.94 19.52 -11.22
CA GLY A 273 14.60 18.42 -10.50
C GLY A 273 13.76 17.14 -10.48
N THR A 274 14.13 16.21 -9.61
CA THR A 274 13.46 14.91 -9.48
C THR A 274 13.00 14.72 -8.04
N ALA A 275 12.17 15.64 -7.58
CA ALA A 275 11.79 15.74 -6.18
C ALA A 275 10.33 16.13 -6.05
N GLY A 276 9.65 15.44 -5.14
CA GLY A 276 8.41 15.87 -4.53
C GLY A 276 7.15 15.73 -5.38
N TYR A 277 6.02 15.75 -4.67
CA TYR A 277 4.69 15.81 -5.26
C TYR A 277 3.94 17.05 -4.73
N ASN A 278 3.02 17.54 -5.54
CA ASN A 278 2.01 18.53 -5.19
C ASN A 278 0.65 17.96 -5.61
N ILE A 279 -0.45 18.56 -5.17
CA ILE A 279 -1.79 18.00 -5.41
C ILE A 279 -2.12 17.85 -6.90
N GLU A 280 -1.67 18.76 -7.78
CA GLU A 280 -1.87 18.64 -9.23
C GLU A 280 -1.34 17.31 -9.78
N HIS A 281 -0.20 16.81 -9.29
CA HIS A 281 0.40 15.59 -9.82
C HIS A 281 -0.45 14.35 -9.48
N PHE A 282 -1.08 14.33 -8.30
CA PHE A 282 -2.05 13.27 -7.96
C PHE A 282 -3.32 13.38 -8.79
N ARG A 283 -3.78 14.61 -9.10
CA ARG A 283 -4.90 14.84 -10.00
C ARG A 283 -4.58 14.37 -11.42
N ASP A 284 -3.40 14.70 -11.93
CA ASP A 284 -2.92 14.31 -13.26
C ASP A 284 -2.82 12.79 -13.39
N PHE A 285 -2.24 12.11 -12.38
CA PHE A 285 -2.17 10.65 -12.36
C PHE A 285 -3.57 10.02 -12.31
N ASN A 286 -4.46 10.50 -11.43
CA ASN A 286 -5.83 9.97 -11.35
C ASN A 286 -6.67 10.26 -12.60
N ASN A 287 -6.45 11.41 -13.27
CA ASN A 287 -7.09 11.73 -14.55
C ASN A 287 -6.57 10.81 -15.67
N ALA A 288 -5.27 10.54 -15.70
CA ALA A 288 -4.61 9.69 -16.69
C ALA A 288 -4.95 8.22 -16.55
N GLY A 289 -5.10 7.75 -15.31
CA GLY A 289 -5.37 6.35 -15.00
C GLY A 289 -6.32 6.17 -13.83
N PRO A 290 -7.62 6.47 -13.95
CA PRO A 290 -8.58 6.42 -12.85
C PRO A 290 -8.75 5.05 -12.20
N THR A 291 -8.40 3.95 -12.90
CA THR A 291 -8.43 2.59 -12.34
C THR A 291 -7.06 2.07 -11.91
N VAL A 292 -5.99 2.87 -12.10
CA VAL A 292 -4.60 2.50 -11.81
C VAL A 292 -3.99 3.39 -10.72
N ALA A 293 -4.20 4.71 -10.80
CA ALA A 293 -3.70 5.70 -9.86
C ALA A 293 -4.82 6.19 -8.94
N PHE A 294 -4.93 5.55 -7.78
CA PHE A 294 -6.07 5.70 -6.87
C PHE A 294 -5.66 5.85 -5.40
N GLY A 295 -4.44 6.30 -5.12
CA GLY A 295 -4.04 6.52 -3.74
C GLY A 295 -2.72 7.23 -3.54
N ILE A 296 -2.31 7.24 -2.28
CA ILE A 296 -1.13 7.89 -1.73
C ILE A 296 -0.59 6.96 -0.66
N GLU A 297 0.72 6.72 -0.66
CA GLU A 297 1.37 6.05 0.45
C GLU A 297 1.93 7.07 1.46
N SER A 298 1.71 6.79 2.75
CA SER A 298 2.41 7.44 3.86
C SER A 298 3.86 6.91 3.93
N PRO A 299 4.76 7.43 4.79
CA PRO A 299 6.14 6.95 4.87
C PRO A 299 6.24 5.49 5.36
N GLY A 300 7.38 4.84 5.08
CA GLY A 300 7.91 3.71 5.85
C GLY A 300 8.97 4.15 6.87
N HIS A 301 10.12 3.45 7.03
CA HIS A 301 11.29 3.89 7.83
C HIS A 301 11.00 4.45 9.25
N MET A 302 9.98 3.92 9.93
CA MET A 302 9.41 4.60 11.11
C MET A 302 10.33 4.65 12.33
N ALA A 303 11.35 3.80 12.40
CA ALA A 303 12.32 3.81 13.50
C ALA A 303 13.56 4.69 13.24
N GLN A 304 13.56 5.55 12.21
CA GLN A 304 14.65 6.53 11.99
C GLN A 304 14.54 7.82 12.82
N GLY A 305 13.48 7.98 13.62
CA GLY A 305 13.26 9.20 14.39
C GLY A 305 14.32 9.46 15.46
N SER A 306 15.14 10.48 15.27
CA SER A 306 16.20 10.88 16.20
C SER A 306 15.89 12.22 16.89
N LYS A 307 16.79 12.69 17.75
CA LYS A 307 16.74 14.06 18.31
C LYS A 307 16.80 15.17 17.26
N SER A 308 17.17 14.84 16.02
CA SER A 308 17.18 15.75 14.86
C SER A 308 16.00 15.53 13.89
N GLY A 309 15.07 14.64 14.22
CA GLY A 309 13.96 14.24 13.36
C GLY A 309 14.32 13.01 12.53
N GLY A 310 13.69 12.85 11.37
CA GLY A 310 14.02 11.78 10.43
C GLY A 310 13.14 10.53 10.51
N SER A 311 12.11 10.49 11.37
CA SER A 311 11.09 9.44 11.30
C SER A 311 10.54 9.37 9.87
N GLY A 312 10.49 8.17 9.30
CA GLY A 312 10.08 7.97 7.91
C GLY A 312 11.08 8.42 6.85
N SER A 313 12.35 8.64 7.22
CA SER A 313 13.35 9.33 6.39
C SER A 313 12.98 10.79 6.09
N TYR A 314 12.02 11.38 6.82
CA TYR A 314 11.56 12.75 6.58
C TYR A 314 12.36 13.73 7.44
N GLY A 315 13.32 14.39 6.80
CA GLY A 315 14.08 15.50 7.40
C GLY A 315 13.34 16.84 7.36
N SER A 316 14.00 17.89 7.85
CA SER A 316 13.45 19.26 7.88
C SER A 316 13.12 19.84 6.49
N GLY A 317 13.69 19.28 5.42
CA GLY A 317 13.40 19.65 4.04
C GLY A 317 12.10 19.05 3.47
N ALA A 318 11.52 18.05 4.12
CA ALA A 318 10.24 17.46 3.70
C ALA A 318 9.11 18.50 3.74
N VAL A 319 8.03 18.26 2.98
CA VAL A 319 6.82 19.09 3.13
C VAL A 319 6.25 18.85 4.54
N GLY A 320 6.04 19.92 5.30
CA GLY A 320 5.69 19.82 6.72
C GLY A 320 6.89 19.64 7.66
N GLY A 321 8.10 19.40 7.15
CA GLY A 321 9.33 19.33 7.94
C GLY A 321 9.52 18.05 8.77
N GLY A 322 8.75 16.98 8.47
CA GLY A 322 8.84 15.68 9.13
C GLY A 322 7.50 14.94 9.11
N THR A 323 7.39 13.88 9.90
CA THR A 323 6.15 13.13 10.11
C THR A 323 5.34 13.64 11.31
N TYR A 324 4.06 13.29 11.33
CA TYR A 324 3.07 13.68 12.31
C TYR A 324 2.24 12.45 12.68
N GLY A 325 2.47 11.87 13.86
CA GLY A 325 1.80 10.63 14.25
C GLY A 325 2.21 9.45 13.35
N MET A 326 3.50 9.39 12.99
CA MET A 326 4.07 8.38 12.09
C MET A 326 3.42 8.37 10.71
N ALA A 327 2.96 9.53 10.24
CA ALA A 327 2.42 9.74 8.90
C ALA A 327 2.92 11.04 8.30
N GLY A 328 2.96 11.13 6.97
CA GLY A 328 3.29 12.36 6.27
C GLY A 328 2.18 13.41 6.43
N ILE A 329 2.51 14.70 6.29
CA ILE A 329 1.56 15.81 6.50
C ILE A 329 0.40 15.81 5.48
N TYR A 330 0.58 15.21 4.29
CA TYR A 330 -0.49 15.05 3.29
C TYR A 330 -1.64 14.18 3.80
N THR A 331 -1.32 13.20 4.67
CA THR A 331 -2.26 12.26 5.28
C THR A 331 -2.70 12.71 6.68
N ALA A 332 -1.76 13.15 7.51
CA ALA A 332 -2.00 13.42 8.94
C ALA A 332 -2.84 14.67 9.19
N LYS A 333 -2.70 15.70 8.35
CA LYS A 333 -3.40 16.98 8.52
C LYS A 333 -4.88 16.84 8.17
N VAL A 334 -5.75 17.23 9.09
CA VAL A 334 -7.17 17.44 8.78
C VAL A 334 -7.30 18.65 7.85
N GLY A 335 -7.91 18.42 6.69
CA GLY A 335 -7.95 19.36 5.58
C GLY A 335 -6.69 19.36 4.71
N GLY A 336 -5.77 18.41 4.89
CA GLY A 336 -4.55 18.27 4.07
C GLY A 336 -4.80 17.79 2.64
N LEU A 337 -3.75 17.34 1.95
CA LEU A 337 -3.83 16.92 0.55
C LEU A 337 -4.78 15.75 0.34
N TRP A 338 -4.79 14.76 1.25
CA TRP A 338 -5.74 13.65 1.17
C TRP A 338 -7.20 14.15 1.20
N ASP A 339 -7.52 15.04 2.15
CA ASP A 339 -8.85 15.66 2.24
C ASP A 339 -9.17 16.56 1.03
N GLY A 340 -8.14 17.16 0.40
CA GLY A 340 -8.28 17.89 -0.87
C GLY A 340 -8.73 16.98 -2.01
N MET A 341 -8.08 15.83 -2.19
CA MET A 341 -8.42 14.84 -3.20
C MET A 341 -9.81 14.23 -2.95
N LEU A 342 -10.12 13.89 -1.70
CA LEU A 342 -11.44 13.39 -1.32
C LEU A 342 -12.54 14.46 -1.50
N GLY A 343 -12.23 15.74 -1.27
CA GLY A 343 -13.13 16.88 -1.51
C GLY A 343 -13.49 17.12 -2.98
N GLU A 344 -12.74 16.55 -3.91
CA GLU A 344 -13.09 16.50 -5.33
C GLU A 344 -13.93 15.27 -5.70
N GLY A 345 -14.12 14.35 -4.74
CA GLY A 345 -14.79 13.07 -4.93
C GLY A 345 -13.91 12.05 -5.67
N ARG A 346 -12.59 12.25 -5.72
CA ARG A 346 -11.64 11.31 -6.34
C ARG A 346 -11.51 10.03 -5.51
N ASN A 347 -11.29 8.90 -6.17
CA ASN A 347 -10.90 7.64 -5.54
C ASN A 347 -9.42 7.70 -5.15
N THR A 348 -9.07 8.52 -4.16
CA THR A 348 -7.70 8.65 -3.66
C THR A 348 -7.65 8.17 -2.22
N PHE A 349 -7.17 6.95 -2.05
CA PHE A 349 -7.10 6.25 -0.77
C PHE A 349 -5.70 6.33 -0.17
N VAL A 350 -5.59 6.12 1.14
CA VAL A 350 -4.30 6.11 1.83
C VAL A 350 -3.85 4.70 2.11
N TYR A 351 -2.55 4.48 1.93
CA TYR A 351 -1.85 3.25 2.23
C TYR A 351 -0.59 3.54 3.06
N VAL A 352 -0.01 2.51 3.67
CA VAL A 352 1.26 2.57 4.41
C VAL A 352 1.97 1.24 4.18
N SER A 353 3.29 1.27 4.06
CA SER A 353 4.17 0.12 3.95
C SER A 353 5.32 0.19 4.97
N SER A 354 6.20 -0.80 4.94
CA SER A 354 7.43 -0.82 5.74
C SER A 354 8.54 0.06 5.17
N ASP A 355 8.65 0.18 3.85
CA ASP A 355 9.82 0.74 3.15
C ASP A 355 11.12 0.12 3.69
N TRP A 356 11.09 -1.21 3.89
CA TRP A 356 12.16 -1.93 4.58
C TRP A 356 13.45 -1.94 3.76
N HIS A 357 14.57 -1.53 4.37
CA HIS A 357 15.91 -1.69 3.81
C HIS A 357 16.86 -2.39 4.80
N ASN A 358 16.91 -1.92 6.04
CA ASN A 358 17.81 -2.42 7.09
C ASN A 358 17.39 -1.97 8.51
N ARG A 359 18.03 -2.52 9.56
CA ARG A 359 17.77 -2.10 10.96
C ARG A 359 18.66 -0.98 11.48
N GLY A 360 19.37 -0.28 10.60
CA GLY A 360 20.32 0.78 10.94
C GLY A 360 21.53 0.22 11.67
N ALA A 361 21.67 0.57 12.95
CA ALA A 361 22.80 0.13 13.78
C ALA A 361 22.75 -1.37 14.16
N PHE A 362 21.76 -2.12 13.69
CA PHE A 362 21.49 -3.50 14.07
C PHE A 362 21.45 -4.45 12.87
N GLY A 363 21.68 -5.74 13.13
CA GLY A 363 21.55 -6.79 12.11
C GLY A 363 20.09 -7.17 11.91
N ALA A 364 19.75 -7.76 10.75
CA ALA A 364 18.37 -8.03 10.35
C ALA A 364 17.59 -9.01 11.25
N ARG A 365 18.30 -9.69 12.17
CA ARG A 365 17.73 -10.65 13.14
C ARG A 365 17.40 -10.03 14.49
N ASP A 366 17.97 -8.86 14.78
CA ASP A 366 17.79 -8.17 16.05
C ASP A 366 16.35 -7.66 16.16
N ALA A 367 15.82 -7.60 17.40
CA ALA A 367 14.48 -7.06 17.62
C ALA A 367 14.48 -5.51 17.70
N ALA A 368 15.61 -4.91 18.09
CA ALA A 368 15.80 -3.47 18.11
C ALA A 368 16.11 -2.94 16.70
N THR A 369 15.85 -1.66 16.46
CA THR A 369 16.17 -1.00 15.20
C THR A 369 16.32 0.52 15.39
N THR A 370 17.23 1.11 14.62
CA THR A 370 17.33 2.58 14.46
C THR A 370 16.95 3.03 13.06
N SER A 371 16.35 2.15 12.26
CA SER A 371 15.92 2.48 10.90
C SER A 371 14.56 1.87 10.61
N ASP A 372 14.53 0.61 10.16
CA ASP A 372 13.32 0.05 9.58
C ASP A 372 12.82 -1.12 10.40
N PHE A 373 11.55 -1.40 10.23
CA PHE A 373 10.89 -2.61 10.70
C PHE A 373 10.74 -3.57 9.53
N ILE A 374 10.90 -4.87 9.79
CA ILE A 374 10.65 -5.90 8.77
C ILE A 374 9.19 -5.78 8.32
N PRO A 375 8.85 -6.03 7.04
CA PRO A 375 7.47 -5.98 6.58
C PRO A 375 6.52 -6.82 7.47
N GLY A 376 5.46 -6.20 7.96
CA GLY A 376 4.49 -6.80 8.89
C GLY A 376 4.84 -6.72 10.38
N GLU A 377 6.03 -6.27 10.76
CA GLU A 377 6.42 -6.09 12.17
C GLU A 377 5.71 -4.91 12.81
N TYR A 378 5.72 -3.75 12.15
CA TYR A 378 5.13 -2.52 12.65
C TYR A 378 3.96 -2.07 11.79
N THR A 379 4.16 -1.96 10.48
CA THR A 379 3.13 -1.55 9.53
C THR A 379 2.40 -2.75 8.94
N LYS A 380 1.07 -2.66 8.85
CA LYS A 380 0.23 -3.58 8.07
C LYS A 380 -0.79 -2.80 7.26
N LEU A 381 -0.89 -3.13 5.97
CA LEU A 381 -2.01 -2.75 5.12
C LEU A 381 -3.03 -3.87 5.07
N TYR A 382 -4.28 -3.57 5.43
CA TYR A 382 -5.39 -4.49 5.37
C TYR A 382 -6.25 -4.28 4.12
N VAL A 383 -6.46 -5.35 3.36
CA VAL A 383 -7.37 -5.40 2.20
C VAL A 383 -8.40 -6.52 2.39
N PRO A 384 -9.56 -6.50 1.69
CA PRO A 384 -10.65 -7.43 1.97
C PRO A 384 -10.25 -8.88 1.74
N ASN A 385 -10.58 -9.73 2.71
CA ASN A 385 -10.40 -11.18 2.62
C ASN A 385 -11.51 -11.79 1.76
N LYS A 386 -11.22 -12.05 0.49
CA LYS A 386 -12.12 -12.77 -0.42
C LYS A 386 -11.93 -14.28 -0.26
N ASP A 387 -12.99 -15.07 -0.45
CA ASP A 387 -12.94 -16.54 -0.34
C ASP A 387 -11.88 -17.21 -1.24
N ASP A 388 -11.47 -16.52 -2.32
CA ASP A 388 -10.38 -16.88 -3.23
C ASP A 388 -9.38 -15.71 -3.34
N PHE A 389 -8.68 -15.45 -2.23
CA PHE A 389 -7.67 -14.39 -2.19
C PHE A 389 -6.47 -14.77 -3.07
N ARG A 390 -6.13 -13.89 -4.02
CA ARG A 390 -5.12 -14.08 -5.08
C ARG A 390 -4.52 -12.72 -5.46
N ALA A 391 -3.54 -12.67 -6.38
CA ALA A 391 -2.89 -11.41 -6.76
C ALA A 391 -3.89 -10.30 -7.16
N GLN A 392 -4.93 -10.65 -7.93
CA GLN A 392 -6.00 -9.71 -8.31
C GLN A 392 -6.77 -9.15 -7.10
N SER A 393 -6.93 -9.94 -6.04
CA SER A 393 -7.64 -9.52 -4.82
C SER A 393 -6.91 -8.40 -4.07
N ILE A 394 -5.58 -8.33 -4.17
CA ILE A 394 -4.78 -7.22 -3.62
C ILE A 394 -5.15 -5.92 -4.34
N ILE A 395 -5.03 -5.90 -5.68
CA ILE A 395 -5.28 -4.70 -6.48
C ILE A 395 -6.75 -4.27 -6.36
N ASP A 396 -7.69 -5.21 -6.45
CA ASP A 396 -9.11 -4.91 -6.28
C ASP A 396 -9.42 -4.35 -4.89
N GLY A 397 -8.80 -4.93 -3.86
CA GLY A 397 -8.96 -4.50 -2.48
C GLY A 397 -8.49 -3.07 -2.27
N MET A 398 -7.28 -2.76 -2.75
CA MET A 398 -6.73 -1.40 -2.73
C MET A 398 -7.59 -0.44 -3.55
N ARG A 399 -7.86 -0.75 -4.83
CA ARG A 399 -8.65 0.09 -5.76
C ARG A 399 -10.05 0.39 -5.26
N SER A 400 -10.68 -0.56 -4.57
CA SER A 400 -12.03 -0.38 -4.03
C SER A 400 -12.10 0.68 -2.94
N GLY A 401 -10.97 0.99 -2.29
CA GLY A 401 -10.95 1.82 -1.08
C GLY A 401 -11.40 1.11 0.18
N ASN A 402 -11.81 -0.17 0.09
CA ASN A 402 -12.15 -0.97 1.25
C ASN A 402 -10.89 -1.52 1.94
N SER A 403 -10.05 -0.62 2.43
CA SER A 403 -8.75 -0.91 3.03
C SER A 403 -8.41 0.08 4.13
N TYR A 404 -7.50 -0.30 5.02
CA TYR A 404 -7.03 0.53 6.11
C TYR A 404 -5.61 0.17 6.51
N SER A 405 -4.88 1.15 7.04
CA SER A 405 -3.48 1.00 7.44
C SER A 405 -3.34 1.08 8.94
N VAL A 406 -2.46 0.24 9.50
CA VAL A 406 -2.28 0.07 10.94
C VAL A 406 -0.81 0.06 11.29
N ASN A 407 -0.43 0.84 12.29
CA ASN A 407 0.89 0.84 12.89
C ASN A 407 0.89 0.22 14.30
N GLY A 408 1.90 -0.60 14.59
CA GLY A 408 2.16 -1.24 15.89
C GLY A 408 1.01 -2.10 16.42
N ASP A 409 0.23 -2.70 15.52
CA ASP A 409 -0.93 -3.54 15.83
C ASP A 409 -1.92 -2.85 16.79
N ILE A 410 -2.16 -1.54 16.63
CA ILE A 410 -3.15 -0.83 17.47
C ILE A 410 -4.56 -1.41 17.33
N ILE A 411 -4.89 -1.94 16.15
CA ILE A 411 -6.13 -2.67 15.86
C ILE A 411 -5.85 -3.89 14.97
N GLY A 412 -6.74 -4.89 15.00
CA GLY A 412 -6.61 -6.13 14.24
C GLY A 412 -7.27 -6.14 12.86
N PRO A 413 -7.34 -7.33 12.22
CA PRO A 413 -7.90 -7.55 10.87
C PRO A 413 -9.43 -7.53 10.79
N ASP A 414 -10.13 -7.10 11.85
CA ASP A 414 -11.59 -7.19 11.98
C ASP A 414 -12.31 -5.83 12.03
N LEU A 415 -11.68 -4.78 11.45
CA LEU A 415 -12.30 -3.46 11.38
C LEU A 415 -13.60 -3.51 10.56
N LYS A 416 -14.70 -3.26 11.25
CA LYS A 416 -16.01 -3.02 10.64
C LYS A 416 -16.26 -1.53 10.69
N PHE A 417 -16.17 -0.83 9.57
CA PHE A 417 -16.52 0.59 9.47
C PHE A 417 -17.52 0.77 8.32
N ARG A 418 -18.77 1.03 8.68
CA ARG A 418 -19.88 1.07 7.72
C ARG A 418 -20.96 2.07 8.09
N ALA A 419 -21.70 2.54 7.10
CA ALA A 419 -22.78 3.49 7.24
C ALA A 419 -24.03 3.04 6.49
N LYS A 420 -25.20 3.50 6.94
CA LYS A 420 -26.47 3.33 6.22
C LYS A 420 -27.42 4.49 6.46
N GLY A 421 -28.38 4.65 5.58
CA GLY A 421 -29.51 5.57 5.75
C GLY A 421 -30.63 4.98 6.61
N GLU A 422 -31.65 5.80 6.84
CA GLU A 422 -32.99 5.38 7.26
C GLU A 422 -33.77 4.73 6.11
N TRP A 423 -33.59 5.20 4.87
CA TRP A 423 -34.30 4.71 3.69
C TRP A 423 -33.52 3.64 2.91
N ASP A 424 -32.19 3.76 2.84
CA ASP A 424 -31.32 2.69 2.35
C ASP A 424 -30.89 1.82 3.53
N PHE A 425 -31.44 0.60 3.58
CA PHE A 425 -31.09 -0.38 4.61
C PHE A 425 -29.79 -1.13 4.31
N ASP A 426 -29.23 -0.95 3.11
CA ASP A 426 -27.95 -1.55 2.74
C ASP A 426 -26.80 -0.81 3.44
N TRP A 427 -25.86 -1.60 3.95
CA TRP A 427 -24.69 -1.04 4.62
C TRP A 427 -23.60 -0.77 3.60
N LYS A 428 -23.12 0.46 3.55
CA LYS A 428 -21.96 0.85 2.75
C LYS A 428 -20.70 0.88 3.60
N THR A 429 -19.61 0.34 3.08
CA THR A 429 -18.28 0.31 3.72
C THR A 429 -17.32 1.33 3.08
N MET A 430 -16.08 1.35 3.56
CA MET A 430 -15.01 2.18 3.03
C MET A 430 -14.89 2.04 1.50
N GLY A 431 -14.72 3.17 0.81
CA GLY A 431 -14.66 3.28 -0.64
C GLY A 431 -16.03 3.35 -1.34
N GLU A 432 -17.10 2.92 -0.68
CA GLU A 432 -18.45 2.94 -1.25
C GLU A 432 -19.16 4.29 -1.04
N THR A 433 -20.21 4.54 -1.82
CA THR A 433 -21.06 5.72 -1.70
C THR A 433 -22.45 5.34 -1.19
N LEU A 434 -22.87 5.96 -0.11
CA LEU A 434 -24.22 5.90 0.44
C LEU A 434 -25.07 7.03 -0.16
N GLU A 435 -26.19 6.69 -0.78
CA GLU A 435 -27.15 7.66 -1.29
C GLU A 435 -28.26 7.91 -0.26
N VAL A 436 -28.54 9.18 0.06
CA VAL A 436 -29.44 9.58 1.16
C VAL A 436 -30.30 10.78 0.79
N TYR A 437 -31.47 10.94 1.41
CA TYR A 437 -32.24 12.17 1.30
C TYR A 437 -31.68 13.26 2.22
N PRO A 438 -31.61 14.54 1.79
CA PRO A 438 -31.23 15.63 2.68
C PRO A 438 -32.07 15.67 3.96
N GLY A 439 -31.40 15.82 5.11
CA GLY A 439 -32.03 15.80 6.45
C GLY A 439 -32.17 14.41 7.07
N GLU A 440 -31.95 13.33 6.30
CA GLU A 440 -31.97 11.95 6.79
C GLU A 440 -30.86 11.69 7.80
N LYS A 441 -31.12 10.79 8.75
CA LYS A 441 -30.13 10.32 9.71
C LYS A 441 -29.27 9.21 9.09
N ILE A 442 -27.97 9.40 9.12
CA ILE A 442 -27.00 8.39 8.69
C ILE A 442 -26.49 7.69 9.93
N VAL A 443 -26.68 6.38 10.02
CA VAL A 443 -26.14 5.56 11.10
C VAL A 443 -24.77 5.07 10.70
N VAL A 444 -23.76 5.34 11.51
CA VAL A 444 -22.38 4.86 11.35
C VAL A 444 -22.08 3.88 12.47
N GLU A 445 -21.59 2.70 12.09
CA GLU A 445 -21.14 1.67 13.00
C GLU A 445 -19.64 1.45 12.84
N MET A 446 -18.95 1.40 13.97
CA MET A 446 -17.57 0.94 14.01
C MET A 446 -17.39 -0.17 15.05
N GLN A 447 -16.67 -1.22 14.67
CA GLN A 447 -16.18 -2.26 15.56
C GLN A 447 -14.75 -2.63 15.16
N LEU A 448 -13.90 -2.87 16.14
CA LEU A 448 -12.49 -3.21 15.97
C LEU A 448 -12.01 -4.01 17.18
N THR A 449 -10.94 -4.79 17.02
CA THR A 449 -10.29 -5.49 18.13
C THR A 449 -8.89 -4.93 18.35
N ILE A 450 -8.58 -4.57 19.60
CA ILE A 450 -7.22 -4.26 20.06
C ILE A 450 -6.55 -5.60 20.42
N PRO A 451 -5.47 -6.01 19.72
CA PRO A 451 -4.73 -7.23 20.03
C PRO A 451 -4.20 -7.25 21.46
N ALA A 452 -4.04 -8.44 22.05
CA ALA A 452 -3.50 -8.56 23.42
C ALA A 452 -2.04 -8.09 23.54
N LYS A 453 -1.28 -8.18 22.43
CA LYS A 453 0.12 -7.79 22.29
C LYS A 453 0.38 -7.31 20.87
N ASN A 454 1.43 -6.50 20.70
CA ASN A 454 2.05 -6.18 19.42
C ASN A 454 3.48 -6.75 19.38
N ASN A 455 4.24 -6.39 18.34
CA ASN A 455 5.61 -6.87 18.13
C ASN A 455 6.69 -6.06 18.87
N SER A 456 6.33 -5.11 19.75
CA SER A 456 7.33 -4.35 20.51
C SER A 456 8.14 -5.29 21.42
N PRO A 457 9.49 -5.23 21.38
CA PRO A 457 10.32 -5.99 22.31
C PRO A 457 10.30 -5.43 23.74
N TYR A 458 9.62 -4.30 23.96
CA TYR A 458 9.67 -3.54 25.21
C TYR A 458 8.40 -3.71 26.04
N SER A 459 8.56 -4.06 27.33
CA SER A 459 7.46 -4.24 28.27
C SER A 459 7.31 -3.11 29.29
N PHE A 460 8.18 -2.10 29.26
CA PHE A 460 8.05 -0.91 30.10
C PHE A 460 6.91 0.00 29.60
N ASN A 461 6.45 0.89 30.48
CA ASN A 461 5.35 1.81 30.16
C ASN A 461 5.74 2.81 29.08
N ASN A 462 4.82 3.07 28.16
CA ASN A 462 4.96 4.03 27.08
C ASN A 462 5.32 5.43 27.64
N PRO A 463 6.51 5.95 27.33
CA PRO A 463 6.98 7.22 27.89
C PRO A 463 6.17 8.43 27.42
N LEU A 464 5.56 8.38 26.22
CA LEU A 464 4.68 9.44 25.73
C LEU A 464 3.36 9.52 26.49
N LEU A 465 2.92 8.41 27.10
CA LEU A 465 1.73 8.33 27.95
C LEU A 465 2.03 8.59 29.43
N ALA A 466 3.25 8.26 29.88
CA ALA A 466 3.68 8.46 31.26
C ALA A 466 3.64 9.93 31.69
N GLN A 467 3.94 10.87 30.79
CA GLN A 467 3.87 12.32 31.05
C GLN A 467 2.46 12.82 31.42
N VAL A 468 1.40 12.07 31.05
CA VAL A 468 0.01 12.37 31.41
C VAL A 468 -0.56 11.36 32.41
N GLY A 469 0.32 10.61 33.10
CA GLY A 469 -0.05 9.70 34.19
C GLY A 469 -0.66 8.37 33.75
N ILE A 470 -0.52 7.98 32.48
CA ILE A 470 -1.06 6.72 31.95
C ILE A 470 0.05 5.66 31.91
N ASN A 471 -0.19 4.55 32.62
CA ASN A 471 0.75 3.42 32.70
C ASN A 471 0.34 2.30 31.73
N GLN A 472 0.79 2.39 30.49
CA GLN A 472 0.49 1.42 29.43
C GLN A 472 1.79 0.82 28.86
N PRO A 473 2.07 -0.49 29.02
CA PRO A 473 3.24 -1.13 28.43
C PRO A 473 3.29 -1.01 26.90
N LEU A 474 4.48 -0.78 26.33
CA LEU A 474 4.68 -0.65 24.86
C LEU A 474 4.25 -1.90 24.08
N ASN A 475 4.51 -3.09 24.62
CA ASN A 475 4.12 -4.36 24.02
C ASN A 475 2.64 -4.72 24.16
N LYS A 476 1.82 -3.84 24.72
CA LYS A 476 0.38 -3.99 24.86
C LYS A 476 -0.28 -2.79 24.17
N PRO A 477 -0.78 -2.94 22.93
CA PRO A 477 -1.42 -1.83 22.25
C PRO A 477 -2.68 -1.39 23.01
N SER A 478 -3.04 -0.12 22.84
CA SER A 478 -4.24 0.48 23.43
C SER A 478 -4.78 1.55 22.50
N LEU A 479 -6.05 1.91 22.63
CA LEU A 479 -6.71 2.96 21.85
C LEU A 479 -7.27 4.01 22.82
N ASP A 480 -6.95 5.28 22.59
CA ASP A 480 -7.54 6.39 23.34
C ASP A 480 -8.87 6.82 22.72
N HIS A 481 -8.87 7.11 21.41
CA HIS A 481 -10.05 7.54 20.68
C HIS A 481 -9.97 7.24 19.19
N VAL A 482 -11.13 7.37 18.54
CA VAL A 482 -11.27 7.42 17.08
C VAL A 482 -11.84 8.78 16.70
N ASP A 483 -11.16 9.46 15.78
CA ASP A 483 -11.67 10.65 15.10
C ASP A 483 -12.46 10.21 13.86
N LEU A 484 -13.70 10.68 13.75
CA LEU A 484 -14.48 10.66 12.51
C LEU A 484 -14.38 12.03 11.86
N ILE A 485 -13.76 12.07 10.69
CA ILE A 485 -13.43 13.30 9.96
C ILE A 485 -14.33 13.38 8.74
N THR A 486 -14.91 14.57 8.53
CA THR A 486 -15.79 14.83 7.39
C THR A 486 -15.37 16.09 6.66
N SER A 487 -15.60 16.12 5.36
CA SER A 487 -15.51 17.34 4.54
C SER A 487 -16.53 17.28 3.42
N ASP A 488 -16.94 18.46 2.95
CA ASP A 488 -17.79 18.59 1.78
C ASP A 488 -17.03 18.16 0.52
N ILE A 489 -17.78 17.60 -0.44
CA ILE A 489 -17.32 17.24 -1.77
C ILE A 489 -17.86 18.25 -2.75
N THR A 490 -16.96 19.06 -3.30
CA THR A 490 -17.25 20.19 -4.20
C THR A 490 -17.13 19.82 -5.67
N GLY A 491 -16.55 18.65 -5.96
CA GLY A 491 -16.37 18.12 -7.31
C GLY A 491 -14.98 18.42 -7.88
N VAL A 492 -14.70 17.84 -9.04
CA VAL A 492 -13.39 17.84 -9.67
C VAL A 492 -12.99 19.23 -10.16
N ILE A 493 -11.80 19.67 -9.79
CA ILE A 493 -11.17 20.85 -10.39
C ILE A 493 -10.55 20.43 -11.72
N GLN A 494 -10.91 21.11 -12.81
CA GLN A 494 -10.43 20.78 -14.15
C GLN A 494 -8.97 21.26 -14.35
N PRO A 495 -8.15 20.54 -15.13
CA PRO A 495 -6.81 21.01 -15.50
C PRO A 495 -6.84 22.44 -16.04
N GLY A 496 -5.93 23.28 -15.56
CA GLY A 496 -5.83 24.70 -15.92
C GLY A 496 -6.83 25.64 -15.22
N ALA A 497 -7.80 25.12 -14.46
CA ALA A 497 -8.70 25.95 -13.66
C ALA A 497 -7.98 26.49 -12.40
N PRO A 498 -8.42 27.65 -11.85
CA PRO A 498 -7.92 28.14 -10.57
C PRO A 498 -8.05 27.08 -9.46
N GLY A 499 -6.97 26.87 -8.71
CA GLY A 499 -6.92 25.86 -7.65
C GLY A 499 -6.56 24.45 -8.11
N TYR A 500 -6.36 24.20 -9.40
CA TYR A 500 -5.90 22.89 -9.92
C TYR A 500 -4.44 22.59 -9.56
N ALA A 501 -3.57 23.59 -9.62
CA ALA A 501 -2.21 23.50 -9.12
C ALA A 501 -2.11 24.34 -7.85
N VAL A 502 -1.63 23.70 -6.78
CA VAL A 502 -1.45 24.36 -5.48
C VAL A 502 -0.04 24.05 -5.03
N ALA A 503 0.82 25.07 -5.14
CA ALA A 503 2.20 24.95 -4.70
C ALA A 503 2.25 24.68 -3.19
N ASN A 504 3.00 23.65 -2.82
CA ASN A 504 3.38 23.41 -1.43
C ASN A 504 4.69 24.15 -1.11
N ALA A 505 4.91 24.47 0.17
CA ALA A 505 6.18 24.99 0.65
C ALA A 505 6.93 23.90 1.45
N ALA A 506 8.27 23.87 1.31
CA ALA A 506 9.13 23.05 2.16
C ALA A 506 9.15 23.58 3.61
N GLY A 507 9.42 22.71 4.58
CA GLY A 507 9.58 23.08 5.99
C GLY A 507 8.31 22.98 6.85
N THR A 508 8.40 23.44 8.11
CA THR A 508 7.36 23.25 9.13
C THR A 508 6.07 23.96 8.76
N ALA A 509 4.94 23.25 8.87
CA ALA A 509 3.64 23.65 8.34
C ALA A 509 3.20 25.09 8.73
N GLY A 510 3.34 26.03 7.79
CA GLY A 510 2.70 27.33 7.80
C GLY A 510 1.79 27.46 6.57
N ALA A 511 0.47 27.43 6.80
CA ALA A 511 -0.67 27.81 5.92
C ALA A 511 -0.75 27.32 4.44
N ALA A 512 0.29 26.81 3.79
CA ALA A 512 0.33 26.51 2.35
C ALA A 512 0.56 25.02 2.05
N ILE A 513 0.03 24.13 2.89
CA ILE A 513 -0.11 22.70 2.58
C ILE A 513 -1.60 22.50 2.37
N VAL A 514 -1.98 22.37 1.09
CA VAL A 514 -3.33 22.19 0.50
C VAL A 514 -4.44 22.10 1.54
N TYR A 515 -5.37 23.07 1.50
CA TYR A 515 -6.41 23.25 2.51
C TYR A 515 -7.81 22.98 1.93
N ASN A 516 -8.39 21.84 2.28
CA ASN A 516 -9.84 21.65 2.19
C ASN A 516 -10.48 22.25 3.44
N THR A 517 -11.09 23.44 3.28
CA THR A 517 -11.52 24.29 4.40
C THR A 517 -12.71 23.72 5.18
N SER A 518 -13.53 22.87 4.55
CA SER A 518 -14.67 22.22 5.19
C SER A 518 -14.30 21.00 6.02
N ALA A 519 -13.05 20.52 5.92
CA ALA A 519 -12.60 19.33 6.63
C ALA A 519 -12.48 19.61 8.13
N LYS A 520 -13.05 18.72 8.94
CA LYS A 520 -13.02 18.82 10.41
C LYS A 520 -13.13 17.47 11.07
N ILE A 521 -12.58 17.35 12.28
CA ILE A 521 -12.93 16.28 13.21
C ILE A 521 -14.38 16.52 13.63
N ALA A 522 -15.31 15.80 13.01
CA ALA A 522 -16.73 16.00 13.24
C ALA A 522 -17.19 15.32 14.54
N LYS A 523 -16.56 14.19 14.88
CA LYS A 523 -16.76 13.48 16.14
C LYS A 523 -15.46 12.86 16.61
N GLN A 524 -15.19 12.96 17.90
CA GLN A 524 -14.11 12.23 18.56
C GLN A 524 -14.75 11.25 19.56
N ILE A 525 -14.60 9.95 19.29
CA ILE A 525 -15.21 8.89 20.09
C ILE A 525 -14.13 8.29 20.99
N ASN A 526 -14.14 8.66 22.26
CA ASN A 526 -13.21 8.11 23.23
C ASN A 526 -13.50 6.61 23.50
N ALA A 527 -12.45 5.79 23.56
CA ALA A 527 -12.52 4.35 23.77
C ALA A 527 -13.26 3.97 25.06
N THR A 528 -13.18 4.81 26.11
CA THR A 528 -13.92 4.64 27.36
C THR A 528 -15.45 4.75 27.22
N LYS A 529 -15.93 5.31 26.10
CA LYS A 529 -17.35 5.44 25.76
C LYS A 529 -17.82 4.36 24.78
N MET A 530 -16.92 3.52 24.29
CA MET A 530 -17.24 2.39 23.42
C MET A 530 -17.72 1.20 24.25
N LYS A 531 -18.57 0.36 23.66
CA LYS A 531 -18.86 -0.96 24.25
C LYS A 531 -17.59 -1.81 24.15
N SER A 532 -17.17 -2.39 25.27
CA SER A 532 -15.97 -3.21 25.37
C SER A 532 -16.32 -4.67 25.69
N GLU A 533 -15.69 -5.59 24.96
CA GLU A 533 -15.81 -7.03 25.16
C GLU A 533 -14.40 -7.66 25.19
N LYS A 534 -14.00 -8.17 26.35
CA LYS A 534 -12.74 -8.91 26.50
C LYS A 534 -12.87 -10.30 25.89
N GLN A 535 -11.93 -10.64 25.01
CA GLN A 535 -11.86 -11.93 24.35
C GLN A 535 -11.02 -12.93 25.17
N LYS A 536 -11.13 -14.23 24.85
CA LYS A 536 -10.42 -15.30 25.57
C LYS A 536 -8.90 -15.25 25.42
N ASP A 537 -8.41 -14.72 24.30
CA ASP A 537 -6.98 -14.54 24.01
C ASP A 537 -6.38 -13.28 24.67
N GLY A 538 -7.19 -12.53 25.43
CA GLY A 538 -6.79 -11.29 26.08
C GLY A 538 -6.94 -10.04 25.22
N SER A 539 -7.34 -10.17 23.95
CA SER A 539 -7.68 -9.03 23.10
C SER A 539 -8.97 -8.35 23.58
N VAL A 540 -9.17 -7.09 23.17
CA VAL A 540 -10.34 -6.30 23.55
C VAL A 540 -11.05 -5.80 22.32
N ARG A 541 -12.28 -6.25 22.13
CA ARG A 541 -13.17 -5.75 21.08
C ARG A 541 -13.87 -4.50 21.55
N LEU A 542 -13.77 -3.43 20.77
CA LEU A 542 -14.46 -2.17 20.97
C LEU A 542 -15.51 -1.96 19.88
N SER A 543 -16.66 -1.40 20.23
CA SER A 543 -17.68 -1.02 19.25
C SER A 543 -18.47 0.22 19.67
N PHE A 544 -18.90 0.99 18.69
CA PHE A 544 -19.82 2.10 18.89
C PHE A 544 -20.72 2.30 17.67
N THR A 545 -21.83 3.01 17.91
CA THR A 545 -22.70 3.53 16.85
C THR A 545 -22.86 5.01 17.07
N THR A 546 -22.76 5.79 16.00
CA THR A 546 -23.00 7.22 16.01
C THR A 546 -23.74 7.64 14.75
N THR A 547 -24.16 8.90 14.68
CA THR A 547 -25.05 9.35 13.61
C THR A 547 -24.64 10.68 13.02
N PHE A 548 -24.76 10.83 11.72
CA PHE A 548 -24.65 12.11 11.02
C PHE A 548 -26.02 12.49 10.45
N THR A 549 -26.17 13.75 10.05
CA THR A 549 -27.35 14.21 9.30
C THR A 549 -26.92 14.50 7.88
N ALA A 550 -27.60 13.88 6.91
CA ALA A 550 -27.38 14.13 5.51
C ALA A 550 -27.62 15.62 5.20
N THR A 551 -26.71 16.24 4.46
CA THR A 551 -26.86 17.64 4.02
C THR A 551 -27.32 17.69 2.56
N LYS A 552 -27.45 18.89 1.98
CA LYS A 552 -27.68 19.06 0.54
C LYS A 552 -26.39 18.92 -0.28
N THR A 553 -25.23 18.97 0.38
CA THR A 553 -23.92 18.85 -0.24
C THR A 553 -23.39 17.43 -0.01
N PRO A 554 -22.86 16.74 -1.04
CA PRO A 554 -22.16 15.49 -0.83
C PRO A 554 -20.96 15.67 0.10
N PHE A 555 -20.62 14.65 0.88
CA PHE A 555 -19.50 14.68 1.82
C PHE A 555 -18.94 13.27 2.02
N TYR A 556 -17.82 13.13 2.73
CA TYR A 556 -17.31 11.82 3.14
C TYR A 556 -17.13 11.72 4.65
N ILE A 557 -16.99 10.49 5.14
CA ILE A 557 -16.67 10.17 6.52
C ILE A 557 -15.46 9.23 6.49
N ARG A 558 -14.28 9.72 6.86
CA ARG A 558 -13.09 8.89 7.09
C ARG A 558 -12.79 8.78 8.57
N ALA A 559 -11.93 7.84 8.94
CA ALA A 559 -11.54 7.68 10.34
C ALA A 559 -10.02 7.55 10.51
N ARG A 560 -9.56 8.02 11.67
CA ARG A 560 -8.24 7.66 12.22
C ARG A 560 -8.40 7.38 13.71
N GLY A 561 -7.51 6.59 14.28
CA GLY A 561 -7.47 6.41 15.74
C GLY A 561 -6.05 6.31 16.24
N THR A 562 -5.87 6.61 17.53
CA THR A 562 -4.56 6.68 18.17
C THR A 562 -4.61 6.20 19.62
N ASN A 563 -3.46 5.76 20.12
CA ASN A 563 -3.26 5.49 21.55
C ASN A 563 -3.00 6.76 22.37
N ILE A 564 -2.79 7.92 21.72
CA ILE A 564 -2.39 9.17 22.37
C ILE A 564 -3.62 10.03 22.71
N PRO A 565 -3.82 10.44 23.99
CA PRO A 565 -4.85 11.40 24.37
C PRO A 565 -4.67 12.75 23.68
N VAL A 566 -5.76 13.52 23.55
CA VAL A 566 -5.69 14.91 23.11
C VAL A 566 -4.86 15.77 24.08
N ALA A 567 -4.25 16.84 23.58
CA ALA A 567 -3.39 17.74 24.34
C ALA A 567 -2.21 17.06 25.07
N THR A 568 -1.74 15.92 24.57
CA THR A 568 -0.55 15.25 25.12
C THR A 568 0.68 16.07 24.76
N PRO A 569 1.45 16.58 25.76
CA PRO A 569 2.57 17.49 25.47
C PRO A 569 3.57 16.86 24.51
N ASN A 570 4.04 17.64 23.53
CA ASN A 570 4.95 17.21 22.47
C ASN A 570 4.43 16.12 21.50
N VAL A 571 3.16 15.70 21.59
CA VAL A 571 2.62 14.62 20.74
C VAL A 571 1.34 15.02 20.03
N THR A 572 0.37 15.63 20.72
CA THR A 572 -0.93 16.04 20.12
C THR A 572 -1.35 17.44 20.55
N ASP A 573 -2.06 18.15 19.67
CA ASP A 573 -2.68 19.44 19.98
C ASP A 573 -3.98 19.29 20.80
N SER A 574 -4.62 20.40 21.15
CA SER A 574 -5.88 20.42 21.91
C SER A 574 -7.07 19.79 21.19
N ALA A 575 -7.01 19.63 19.88
CA ALA A 575 -8.03 18.97 19.08
C ALA A 575 -7.73 17.48 18.84
N GLY A 576 -6.53 17.00 19.23
CA GLY A 576 -6.09 15.62 19.00
C GLY A 576 -5.34 15.44 17.68
N ASN A 577 -5.00 16.50 16.95
CA ASN A 577 -4.13 16.34 15.79
C ASN A 577 -2.70 16.02 16.25
N PRO A 578 -2.00 15.13 15.53
CA PRO A 578 -0.60 14.87 15.83
C PRO A 578 0.24 16.14 15.62
N LEU A 579 1.19 16.37 16.51
CA LEU A 579 2.28 17.32 16.36
C LEU A 579 3.44 16.66 15.59
N LEU A 580 4.43 17.46 15.20
CA LEU A 580 5.64 16.97 14.54
C LEU A 580 6.33 15.92 15.43
N ASP A 581 6.62 14.74 14.89
CA ASP A 581 7.15 13.60 15.65
C ASP A 581 8.53 13.87 16.24
N LEU A 582 9.32 14.78 15.64
CA LEU A 582 10.57 15.29 16.20
C LEU A 582 10.39 15.78 17.66
N ASN A 583 9.23 16.33 18.00
CA ASN A 583 8.95 16.80 19.35
C ASN A 583 8.98 15.66 20.39
N ASN A 584 8.76 14.40 19.99
CA ASN A 584 8.81 13.26 20.89
C ASN A 584 10.19 13.13 21.56
N ALA A 585 11.28 13.54 20.88
CA ALA A 585 12.62 13.54 21.46
C ALA A 585 12.79 14.53 22.63
N ASN A 586 11.83 15.43 22.88
CA ASN A 586 11.80 16.25 24.10
C ASN A 586 11.39 15.42 25.33
N VAL A 587 10.65 14.33 25.13
CA VAL A 587 10.19 13.43 26.19
C VAL A 587 11.35 12.51 26.60
N SER A 588 11.55 12.35 27.91
CA SER A 588 12.59 11.49 28.46
C SER A 588 12.07 10.07 28.64
N CYS A 589 12.90 9.08 28.27
CA CYS A 589 12.68 7.68 28.62
C CYS A 589 13.41 7.39 29.94
N THR A 590 12.69 7.44 31.06
CA THR A 590 13.28 7.34 32.42
C THR A 590 13.18 5.96 33.03
N ASP A 591 12.51 5.01 32.39
CA ASP A 591 12.47 3.62 32.85
C ASP A 591 13.87 3.01 32.78
N ALA A 592 14.24 2.21 33.78
CA ALA A 592 15.54 1.54 33.81
C ALA A 592 15.72 0.56 32.64
N ALA A 593 14.62 0.04 32.09
CA ALA A 593 14.60 -0.85 30.93
C ALA A 593 14.62 -0.11 29.58
N CYS A 594 14.65 1.23 29.56
CA CYS A 594 14.82 1.99 28.31
C CYS A 594 16.11 1.55 27.60
N PRO A 595 16.06 1.19 26.31
CA PRO A 595 17.19 0.56 25.64
C PRO A 595 18.38 1.51 25.47
N ALA A 596 19.57 0.95 25.24
CA ALA A 596 20.82 1.70 25.24
C ALA A 596 21.05 2.54 23.97
N HIS A 597 20.41 2.18 22.85
CA HIS A 597 20.58 2.87 21.56
C HIS A 597 19.76 4.16 21.44
N LEU A 598 18.90 4.48 22.40
CA LEU A 598 18.17 5.75 22.39
C LEU A 598 19.12 6.94 22.45
N ASP A 599 18.75 8.02 21.79
CA ASP A 599 19.54 9.24 21.85
C ASP A 599 19.61 9.78 23.29
N VAL A 600 20.78 10.28 23.67
CA VAL A 600 21.04 10.84 24.99
C VAL A 600 21.27 12.35 24.88
N VAL A 601 20.53 13.13 25.67
CA VAL A 601 20.71 14.58 25.81
C VAL A 601 20.92 14.88 27.28
N ASN A 602 22.07 15.50 27.61
CA ASN A 602 22.46 15.83 28.99
C ASN A 602 22.38 14.62 29.95
N GLY A 603 22.82 13.44 29.49
CA GLY A 603 22.81 12.20 30.28
C GLY A 603 21.45 11.50 30.39
N VAL A 604 20.40 12.02 29.75
CA VAL A 604 19.05 11.45 29.79
C VAL A 604 18.65 10.89 28.43
N LYS A 605 18.19 9.64 28.40
CA LYS A 605 17.65 8.98 27.20
C LYS A 605 16.36 9.65 26.76
N LYS A 606 16.19 9.82 25.45
CA LYS A 606 15.03 10.45 24.82
C LYS A 606 14.17 9.43 24.07
N VAL A 607 12.90 9.77 23.84
CA VAL A 607 11.99 8.92 23.06
C VAL A 607 12.34 9.07 21.57
N THR A 608 13.17 8.16 21.07
CA THR A 608 13.66 8.10 19.69
C THR A 608 13.58 6.65 19.16
N TYR A 609 13.84 6.48 17.87
CA TYR A 609 13.95 5.23 17.14
C TYR A 609 12.72 4.31 17.32
N ASP A 610 12.93 3.00 17.45
CA ASP A 610 11.88 2.02 17.68
C ASP A 610 10.99 2.31 18.90
N VAL A 611 11.52 2.90 19.97
CA VAL A 611 10.71 3.32 21.13
C VAL A 611 9.76 4.45 20.76
N GLN A 612 10.16 5.42 19.93
CA GLN A 612 9.26 6.47 19.44
C GLN A 612 8.13 5.86 18.60
N ALA A 613 8.46 4.99 17.64
CA ALA A 613 7.48 4.35 16.77
C ALA A 613 6.45 3.53 17.58
N TYR A 614 6.90 2.67 18.50
CA TYR A 614 5.99 1.89 19.35
C TYR A 614 5.23 2.73 20.39
N SER A 615 5.69 3.95 20.69
CA SER A 615 5.00 4.86 21.61
C SER A 615 3.85 5.61 20.94
N ASN A 616 3.94 5.91 19.64
CA ASN A 616 3.04 6.79 18.90
C ASN A 616 2.31 6.02 17.80
N LEU A 617 1.21 5.36 18.16
CA LEU A 617 0.50 4.42 17.30
C LEU A 617 -0.74 5.05 16.70
N TRP A 618 -0.93 4.81 15.40
CA TRP A 618 -2.07 5.31 14.63
C TRP A 618 -2.60 4.25 13.66
N PHE A 619 -3.89 4.33 13.37
CA PHE A 619 -4.47 3.68 12.20
C PHE A 619 -5.25 4.69 11.37
N TYR A 620 -5.36 4.44 10.06
CA TYR A 620 -6.10 5.24 9.11
C TYR A 620 -7.04 4.36 8.30
N ALA A 621 -8.34 4.69 8.32
CA ALA A 621 -9.38 4.00 7.57
C ALA A 621 -9.91 4.89 6.45
N ASN A 622 -10.01 4.32 5.25
CA ASN A 622 -10.47 5.02 4.05
C ASN A 622 -11.94 5.48 4.18
N PRO A 623 -12.37 6.49 3.40
CA PRO A 623 -13.66 7.14 3.58
C PRO A 623 -14.84 6.27 3.16
N ILE A 624 -15.99 6.44 3.82
CA ILE A 624 -17.31 6.17 3.26
C ILE A 624 -17.83 7.47 2.65
N PHE A 625 -18.24 7.44 1.39
CA PHE A 625 -18.79 8.61 0.71
C PHE A 625 -20.30 8.71 0.94
N VAL A 626 -20.83 9.93 0.99
CA VAL A 626 -22.25 10.20 1.16
C VAL A 626 -22.68 11.19 0.08
N ARG A 627 -23.69 10.80 -0.70
CA ARG A 627 -24.23 11.64 -1.78
C ARG A 627 -25.75 11.83 -1.59
N PRO A 628 -26.27 13.08 -1.63
CA PRO A 628 -27.70 13.30 -1.58
C PRO A 628 -28.42 12.81 -2.85
N PHE A 629 -29.60 12.24 -2.69
CA PHE A 629 -30.45 11.76 -3.78
C PHE A 629 -30.71 12.89 -4.79
N GLY A 630 -30.63 12.56 -6.09
CA GLY A 630 -30.82 13.51 -7.18
C GLY A 630 -29.61 14.40 -7.50
N THR A 631 -28.50 14.27 -6.76
CA THR A 631 -27.23 14.93 -7.14
C THR A 631 -26.40 14.04 -8.09
N PRO A 632 -25.56 14.63 -8.97
CA PRO A 632 -24.72 13.85 -9.88
C PRO A 632 -23.78 12.89 -9.16
N LYS A 633 -23.55 11.70 -9.73
CA LYS A 633 -22.57 10.73 -9.22
C LYS A 633 -21.19 11.38 -9.02
N LEU A 634 -20.58 11.05 -7.88
CA LEU A 634 -19.21 11.42 -7.53
C LEU A 634 -18.22 10.77 -8.50
N LEU A 635 -17.00 11.32 -8.59
CA LEU A 635 -15.98 10.74 -9.46
C LEU A 635 -15.58 9.32 -9.01
N VAL A 636 -15.54 9.05 -7.70
CA VAL A 636 -15.31 7.70 -7.14
C VAL A 636 -16.35 6.69 -7.63
N GLU A 637 -17.63 7.07 -7.71
CA GLU A 637 -18.69 6.21 -8.26
C GLU A 637 -18.47 5.95 -9.76
N LYS A 638 -18.13 7.00 -10.53
CA LYS A 638 -17.85 6.89 -11.97
C LYS A 638 -16.62 6.03 -12.26
N ASN A 639 -15.57 6.15 -11.46
CA ASN A 639 -14.34 5.37 -11.60
C ASN A 639 -14.57 3.90 -11.22
N ALA A 640 -15.38 3.64 -10.19
CA ALA A 640 -15.82 2.29 -9.86
C ALA A 640 -16.69 1.67 -10.98
N GLU A 641 -17.55 2.47 -11.62
CA GLU A 641 -18.34 2.05 -12.79
C GLU A 641 -17.47 1.73 -14.00
N LEU A 642 -16.46 2.57 -14.27
CA LEU A 642 -15.48 2.32 -15.31
C LEU A 642 -14.74 1.00 -15.07
N ALA A 643 -14.26 0.76 -13.85
CA ALA A 643 -13.60 -0.50 -13.51
C ALA A 643 -14.51 -1.72 -13.74
N ARG A 644 -15.79 -1.63 -13.33
CA ARG A 644 -16.78 -2.70 -13.59
C ARG A 644 -17.03 -2.91 -15.09
N LYS A 645 -17.12 -1.84 -15.86
CA LYS A 645 -17.32 -1.90 -17.32
C LYS A 645 -16.13 -2.58 -18.00
N LEU A 646 -14.91 -2.19 -17.66
CA LEU A 646 -13.69 -2.79 -18.20
C LEU A 646 -13.61 -4.29 -17.85
N ALA A 647 -14.04 -4.68 -16.64
CA ALA A 647 -14.07 -6.09 -16.23
C ALA A 647 -15.08 -6.90 -17.04
N PHE A 648 -16.24 -6.30 -17.36
CA PHE A 648 -17.25 -6.93 -18.19
C PHE A 648 -16.82 -7.07 -19.65
N GLU A 649 -16.23 -6.03 -20.24
CA GLU A 649 -15.69 -6.07 -21.61
C GLU A 649 -14.61 -7.15 -21.75
N HIS A 650 -13.69 -7.26 -20.79
CA HIS A 650 -12.68 -8.31 -20.77
C HIS A 650 -13.30 -9.73 -20.79
N ASN A 651 -14.41 -9.94 -20.09
CA ASN A 651 -15.10 -11.24 -20.07
C ASN A 651 -15.90 -11.52 -21.36
N HIS A 652 -16.31 -10.49 -22.09
CA HIS A 652 -17.02 -10.67 -23.36
C HIS A 652 -16.08 -11.01 -24.51
N TRP A 653 -14.89 -10.43 -24.60
CA TRP A 653 -13.96 -10.74 -25.69
C TRP A 653 -13.48 -12.20 -25.64
N ASN A 654 -13.28 -12.75 -24.45
CA ASN A 654 -12.98 -14.17 -24.25
C ASN A 654 -14.14 -15.12 -24.66
N ASN A 655 -15.38 -14.64 -24.75
CA ASN A 655 -16.52 -15.44 -25.22
C ASN A 655 -16.72 -15.38 -26.74
N TRP A 656 -16.20 -14.36 -27.43
CA TRP A 656 -16.31 -14.25 -28.89
C TRP A 656 -15.24 -15.07 -29.62
N ASP A 657 -14.08 -15.31 -29.00
CA ASP A 657 -13.06 -16.22 -29.54
C ASP A 657 -13.48 -17.71 -29.51
N HIS A 658 -14.54 -18.05 -28.77
CA HIS A 658 -15.15 -19.37 -28.80
C HIS A 658 -16.26 -19.54 -29.86
N TRP A 659 -16.62 -18.49 -30.61
CA TRP A 659 -17.67 -18.53 -31.64
C TRP A 659 -17.16 -18.26 -33.07
N GLY A 660 -15.85 -18.31 -33.29
CA GLY A 660 -15.21 -18.13 -34.60
C GLY A 660 -15.01 -19.40 -35.46
N HIS A 661 -15.43 -20.59 -35.00
CA HIS A 661 -15.28 -21.85 -35.75
C HIS A 661 -16.59 -22.62 -35.92
N TRP A 662 -17.62 -21.99 -36.49
CA TRP A 662 -18.68 -22.70 -37.20
C TRP A 662 -18.97 -21.98 -38.51
N GLY A 663 -18.06 -22.16 -39.47
CA GLY A 663 -18.26 -21.79 -40.86
C GLY A 663 -19.28 -22.70 -41.53
N HIS A 664 -20.41 -22.10 -41.91
CA HIS A 664 -21.16 -22.32 -43.15
C HIS A 664 -21.24 -23.74 -43.72
N TRP A 665 -22.40 -24.38 -43.57
CA TRP A 665 -23.01 -25.16 -44.66
C TRP A 665 -24.43 -24.63 -44.89
N GLY A 666 -24.62 -24.00 -46.05
CA GLY A 666 -25.86 -23.34 -46.44
C GLY A 666 -26.94 -24.32 -46.90
N HIS A 667 -28.17 -24.03 -46.48
CA HIS A 667 -29.38 -24.51 -47.12
C HIS A 667 -29.57 -23.84 -48.49
N TRP A 668 -29.77 -24.63 -49.53
CA TRP A 668 -30.53 -24.24 -50.73
C TRP A 668 -31.68 -25.22 -50.92
N ALA A 669 -32.84 -24.65 -51.28
CA ALA A 669 -34.12 -25.31 -51.40
C ALA A 669 -34.34 -25.95 -52.79
N TRP A 670 -35.29 -26.89 -52.80
CA TRP A 670 -35.89 -27.67 -53.88
C TRP A 670 -36.22 -26.93 -55.20
N ASN A 671 -35.96 -27.57 -56.35
CA ASN A 671 -36.95 -28.10 -57.30
C ASN A 671 -36.29 -28.66 -58.59
N ASP A 672 -36.89 -29.75 -59.08
CA ASP A 672 -36.67 -30.54 -60.33
C ASP A 672 -35.42 -31.41 -60.49
#